data_AF-A0A2E0V325-F1
#
_entry.id   AF-A0A2E0V325-F1
#
_cell.length_a   1.000
_cell.length_b   1.000
_cell.length_c   1.000
_cell.angle_alpha   90.00
_cell.angle_beta   90.00
_cell.angle_gamma   90.00
#
_symmetry.space_group_name_H-M   'P 1'
#
loop_
_entity.id
_entity.type
_entity.pdbx_description
1 polymer ?
#
loop_
_entity_poly.entity_id
_entity_poly.type
_entity_poly.pdbx_seq_one_letter_code
_entity_poly.pdbx_strand_id
1 'polypeptide(L)'
;MPVQAKARYPNFQLDWGLLLCKTSEAGSISHRTSQFMPPDQAPKSQEERAPLPESLKKQIGSFRARLWRVKVAEAFLAGLFGLLFSYLVVFGLDRVWNTPAPVRLSILLGGTSLFVLFAPYWIHRWVFGHRREAQLARLIARKFPRLGDRLLGVVELQHQSESKEALSPELRAAAMEAVARQAEGRDFERALPNPRHRTWSLGVLAAIAMAAAALVLLPKPGVNALKRWLMPLSDTPRYTFTKIAPFDERIIVPRDEPFQITLSLLGSSDQRPLSGTGRFGIQEPVSAPLQGDESYTFDFPGQSESGRVAFSIGDARVAVEVIPQTRPAIQAVRAKISYPEYLQLQDKTKELRIGTLSGDVVVGSTVSLEATTLEGRELKSGTLTVKTLPKNIERDLFDDGFELPESEGSEESGDTDVNPEEDTPPLAKEEPPTPPRVLPLQISGTRMSSPEILLDDQPLEFQLNWRDINDLADIGGHRIRVEPLEDQKPLAYIQGIERQTVILEDDTISFEIIAEDDYGARHIGYEWTGEFTKPTDETPSRGSHILEAGGPNQRRIAGVVHFSPKTRNIPPQQLSIRAFVEDYFPERGRVYSEPITLHILTKDEQAQLLKDKFDRIIGELEDAARREQNNFDENRRLDQEDAENLQNDDNKERLEQQELNEAENIEKMKELSENMEQLLGDALKNGEVDPETMQKMAETMQKMQELSQQDMPKVEKKLNEAQDPSSTPEQSKKDLQEAIEEQGKVLEKMRETIEGANEANRNLEASTFVNRLRRAASEEDGIANTLIASIDDKGNSTIAGMAYDELDPADQRVLGELSMQQRRTASDVRWIHEDLGHFYARTQKEEHKQIMEEMRASSIDSYLDAIREKITANRTFMAISSAKKWAAQLRAWADILDPPQEPGEGGGGGGGGQDPGLDDNDFEFMLKVMKMIQTEQDIRARTRALEQLRRTLHLQDLPENGPLGGRTQ
;
A
#
# COMPACT_ATOMS: atom_id res chain seq x y z
N MET A 1 -38.49 42.63 -12.06
CA MET A 1 -38.38 44.09 -12.35
C MET A 1 -36.91 44.43 -12.52
N PRO A 2 -36.55 45.37 -13.39
CA PRO A 2 -36.04 45.11 -14.76
C PRO A 2 -34.63 45.74 -14.98
N VAL A 3 -33.94 45.68 -16.14
CA VAL A 3 -34.18 46.44 -17.38
C VAL A 3 -33.10 46.12 -18.44
N GLN A 4 -33.56 45.80 -19.68
CA GLN A 4 -33.13 46.17 -21.06
C GLN A 4 -31.64 46.19 -21.49
N ALA A 5 -31.23 46.00 -22.74
CA ALA A 5 -31.85 46.16 -24.08
C ALA A 5 -31.01 45.37 -25.13
N LYS A 6 -31.56 44.65 -26.14
CA LYS A 6 -32.17 45.07 -27.44
C LYS A 6 -31.17 45.03 -28.62
N ALA A 7 -31.33 44.10 -29.58
CA ALA A 7 -31.64 44.28 -31.02
C ALA A 7 -31.32 42.95 -31.77
N ARG A 8 -31.96 42.43 -32.85
CA ARG A 8 -33.16 42.74 -33.66
C ARG A 8 -33.37 41.54 -34.66
N TYR A 9 -34.48 40.78 -34.50
CA TYR A 9 -35.40 40.07 -35.45
C TYR A 9 -34.98 39.53 -36.86
N PRO A 10 -35.77 38.62 -37.52
CA PRO A 10 -36.38 37.34 -37.06
C PRO A 10 -36.55 36.21 -38.11
N ASN A 11 -37.10 35.07 -37.64
CA ASN A 11 -37.65 33.93 -38.39
C ASN A 11 -38.85 34.27 -39.30
N PHE A 12 -39.03 33.50 -40.38
CA PHE A 12 -40.24 33.46 -41.20
C PHE A 12 -40.86 32.05 -41.21
N GLN A 13 -42.09 31.97 -40.70
CA GLN A 13 -43.01 30.84 -40.73
C GLN A 13 -44.24 31.34 -41.51
N LEU A 14 -44.69 30.57 -42.50
CA LEU A 14 -45.79 30.95 -43.41
C LEU A 14 -47.16 30.60 -42.80
N ASP A 15 -48.03 31.60 -42.75
CA ASP A 15 -49.45 31.51 -42.40
C ASP A 15 -50.32 31.89 -43.61
N TRP A 16 -51.53 31.34 -43.64
CA TRP A 16 -52.57 31.53 -44.65
C TRP A 16 -53.44 32.76 -44.33
N GLY A 17 -53.70 33.62 -45.31
CA GLY A 17 -54.74 34.66 -45.20
C GLY A 17 -54.73 35.72 -46.30
N LEU A 18 -55.81 35.76 -47.09
CA LEU A 18 -56.10 36.72 -48.17
C LEU A 18 -56.10 38.20 -47.74
N LEU A 19 -55.75 39.10 -48.66
CA LEU A 19 -56.50 40.35 -48.92
C LEU A 19 -56.20 41.00 -50.28
N LEU A 20 -57.25 41.62 -50.83
CA LEU A 20 -57.35 42.34 -52.10
C LEU A 20 -56.91 43.82 -52.02
N CYS A 21 -56.59 44.36 -53.21
CA CYS A 21 -56.81 45.74 -53.71
C CYS A 21 -55.87 46.90 -53.32
N LYS A 22 -55.32 47.57 -54.36
CA LYS A 22 -55.64 48.99 -54.64
C LYS A 22 -55.30 49.46 -56.07
N THR A 23 -56.27 50.20 -56.64
CA THR A 23 -56.30 51.11 -57.80
C THR A 23 -55.42 52.37 -57.55
N SER A 24 -55.08 53.28 -58.48
CA SER A 24 -55.81 54.07 -59.51
C SER A 24 -54.81 54.76 -60.46
N GLU A 25 -55.12 55.22 -61.69
CA GLU A 25 -55.84 56.42 -62.17
C GLU A 25 -55.77 56.37 -63.73
N ALA A 26 -56.50 57.09 -64.59
CA ALA A 26 -57.74 57.86 -64.65
C ALA A 26 -57.82 58.34 -66.13
N GLY A 27 -59.02 58.48 -66.73
CA GLY A 27 -59.14 59.17 -68.03
C GLY A 27 -60.37 58.89 -68.90
N SER A 28 -61.46 59.63 -68.61
CA SER A 28 -62.38 60.27 -69.58
C SER A 28 -63.38 59.44 -70.43
N ILE A 29 -64.67 59.44 -70.05
CA ILE A 29 -65.83 60.21 -70.64
C ILE A 29 -66.55 59.51 -71.82
N SER A 30 -67.83 59.14 -71.61
CA SER A 30 -69.01 59.61 -72.39
C SER A 30 -70.26 58.73 -72.19
N HIS A 31 -71.34 59.39 -71.78
CA HIS A 31 -72.75 58.99 -71.71
C HIS A 31 -73.32 58.26 -72.94
N ARG A 32 -74.40 57.46 -72.77
CA ARG A 32 -75.81 57.87 -73.05
C ARG A 32 -76.82 56.69 -72.97
N THR A 33 -77.76 56.83 -72.03
CA THR A 33 -79.22 56.53 -71.99
C THR A 33 -79.87 56.16 -73.34
N SER A 34 -80.86 55.26 -73.48
CA SER A 34 -82.27 55.32 -73.00
C SER A 34 -83.00 54.08 -73.58
N GLN A 35 -83.76 53.28 -72.81
CA GLN A 35 -85.22 53.40 -72.56
C GLN A 35 -86.12 52.92 -73.73
N PHE A 36 -86.98 51.90 -73.49
CA PHE A 36 -88.45 51.85 -73.74
C PHE A 36 -89.02 50.42 -73.87
N MET A 37 -90.26 50.27 -73.38
CA MET A 37 -91.21 49.15 -73.44
C MET A 37 -92.20 49.38 -74.62
N PRO A 38 -93.26 48.56 -74.82
CA PRO A 38 -93.47 47.33 -75.59
C PRO A 38 -94.21 47.58 -76.95
N PRO A 39 -95.13 46.71 -77.42
CA PRO A 39 -94.99 45.51 -78.26
C PRO A 39 -95.33 45.78 -79.75
N ASP A 40 -95.11 44.82 -80.66
CA ASP A 40 -95.88 44.80 -81.91
C ASP A 40 -96.15 43.40 -82.44
N GLN A 41 -97.40 43.21 -82.87
CA GLN A 41 -97.96 41.99 -83.45
C GLN A 41 -97.70 41.96 -84.96
N ALA A 42 -97.75 40.73 -85.51
CA ALA A 42 -98.09 40.33 -86.89
C ALA A 42 -96.92 39.77 -87.75
N PRO A 43 -97.20 38.85 -88.69
CA PRO A 43 -98.15 37.74 -88.67
C PRO A 43 -97.48 36.36 -88.89
N LYS A 44 -98.24 35.29 -88.66
CA LYS A 44 -97.90 33.89 -88.95
C LYS A 44 -97.66 33.67 -90.45
N SER A 45 -96.47 33.20 -90.82
CA SER A 45 -96.26 32.44 -92.05
C SER A 45 -95.93 30.99 -91.68
N GLN A 46 -96.93 30.11 -91.76
CA GLN A 46 -96.72 28.66 -91.74
C GLN A 46 -95.93 28.29 -93.00
N GLU A 47 -94.61 28.09 -92.88
CA GLU A 47 -93.84 27.33 -93.85
C GLU A 47 -94.04 25.84 -93.54
N GLU A 48 -94.88 25.16 -94.31
CA GLU A 48 -95.04 23.71 -94.27
C GLU A 48 -93.71 23.02 -94.61
N ARG A 49 -93.01 22.49 -93.60
CA ARG A 49 -91.88 21.58 -93.75
C ARG A 49 -92.41 20.15 -93.81
N ALA A 50 -92.15 19.43 -94.91
CA ALA A 50 -92.55 18.03 -95.03
C ALA A 50 -91.78 17.14 -94.02
N PRO A 51 -92.45 16.38 -93.13
CA PRO A 51 -91.78 15.47 -92.21
C PRO A 51 -91.25 14.22 -92.93
N LEU A 52 -90.13 13.68 -92.44
CA LEU A 52 -89.60 12.37 -92.89
C LEU A 52 -90.63 11.25 -92.68
N PRO A 53 -90.67 10.23 -93.56
CA PRO A 53 -91.50 9.04 -93.37
C PRO A 53 -91.21 8.34 -92.04
N GLU A 54 -92.26 7.98 -91.28
CA GLU A 54 -92.15 7.40 -89.94
C GLU A 54 -91.30 6.11 -89.90
N SER A 55 -91.36 5.31 -90.96
CA SER A 55 -90.60 4.06 -91.09
C SER A 55 -89.09 4.31 -91.05
N LEU A 56 -88.61 5.33 -91.76
CA LEU A 56 -87.20 5.70 -91.82
C LEU A 56 -86.69 6.23 -90.48
N LYS A 57 -87.51 7.06 -89.80
CA LYS A 57 -87.20 7.62 -88.48
C LYS A 57 -87.04 6.52 -87.42
N LYS A 58 -87.92 5.51 -87.42
CA LYS A 58 -87.80 4.34 -86.53
C LYS A 58 -86.54 3.52 -86.81
N GLN A 59 -86.21 3.26 -88.07
CA GLN A 59 -85.02 2.49 -88.42
C GLN A 59 -83.71 3.22 -88.03
N ILE A 60 -83.57 4.52 -88.32
CA ILE A 60 -82.41 5.33 -87.92
C ILE A 60 -82.32 5.42 -86.38
N GLY A 61 -83.45 5.56 -85.69
CA GLY A 61 -83.53 5.56 -84.22
C GLY A 61 -83.06 4.24 -83.58
N SER A 62 -83.45 3.09 -84.14
CA SER A 62 -83.05 1.77 -83.66
C SER A 62 -81.54 1.52 -83.81
N PHE A 63 -80.96 1.93 -84.95
CA PHE A 63 -79.53 1.85 -85.22
C PHE A 63 -78.72 2.68 -84.21
N ARG A 64 -79.15 3.92 -83.92
CA ARG A 64 -78.54 4.79 -82.90
C ARG A 64 -78.53 4.13 -81.53
N ALA A 65 -79.68 3.60 -81.10
CA ALA A 65 -79.83 3.00 -79.77
C ALA A 65 -78.95 1.74 -79.58
N ARG A 66 -78.71 0.97 -80.65
CA ARG A 66 -77.84 -0.21 -80.60
C ARG A 66 -76.35 0.16 -80.63
N LEU A 67 -75.96 1.14 -81.45
CA LEU A 67 -74.60 1.69 -81.48
C LEU A 67 -74.16 2.20 -80.10
N TRP A 68 -75.02 2.98 -79.45
CA TRP A 68 -74.74 3.54 -78.11
C TRP A 68 -74.57 2.44 -77.07
N ARG A 69 -75.48 1.46 -77.01
CA ARG A 69 -75.40 0.34 -76.05
C ARG A 69 -74.09 -0.44 -76.15
N VAL A 70 -73.67 -0.80 -77.36
CA VAL A 70 -72.44 -1.58 -77.58
C VAL A 70 -71.19 -0.80 -77.17
N LYS A 71 -71.10 0.49 -77.56
CA LYS A 71 -69.89 1.29 -77.32
C LYS A 71 -69.76 1.77 -75.87
N VAL A 72 -70.88 2.00 -75.18
CA VAL A 72 -70.87 2.28 -73.74
C VAL A 72 -70.44 1.03 -72.95
N ALA A 73 -70.94 -0.15 -73.31
CA ALA A 73 -70.54 -1.41 -72.66
C ALA A 73 -69.04 -1.72 -72.82
N GLU A 74 -68.47 -1.45 -74.00
CA GLU A 74 -67.03 -1.59 -74.25
C GLU A 74 -66.18 -0.70 -73.34
N ALA A 75 -66.57 0.57 -73.19
CA ALA A 75 -65.84 1.52 -72.34
C ALA A 75 -65.88 1.13 -70.85
N PHE A 76 -67.04 0.67 -70.37
CA PHE A 76 -67.20 0.25 -68.98
C PHE A 76 -66.39 -1.02 -68.66
N LEU A 77 -66.46 -2.04 -69.52
CA LEU A 77 -65.71 -3.29 -69.32
C LEU A 77 -64.18 -3.07 -69.40
N ALA A 78 -63.71 -2.19 -70.29
CA ALA A 78 -62.28 -1.86 -70.37
C ALA A 78 -61.77 -1.17 -69.09
N GLY A 79 -62.53 -0.24 -68.53
CA GLY A 79 -62.15 0.42 -67.28
C GLY A 79 -62.20 -0.51 -66.06
N LEU A 80 -63.18 -1.43 -66.00
CA LEU A 80 -63.25 -2.44 -64.92
C LEU A 80 -62.05 -3.40 -64.96
N PHE A 81 -61.60 -3.79 -66.15
CA PHE A 81 -60.39 -4.59 -66.32
C PHE A 81 -59.14 -3.86 -65.80
N GLY A 82 -58.97 -2.58 -66.15
CA GLY A 82 -57.83 -1.77 -65.69
C GLY A 82 -57.72 -1.69 -64.17
N LEU A 83 -58.85 -1.54 -63.48
CA LEU A 83 -58.92 -1.53 -62.01
C LEU A 83 -58.45 -2.88 -61.42
N LEU A 84 -59.03 -4.00 -61.86
CA LEU A 84 -58.70 -5.33 -61.35
C LEU A 84 -57.25 -5.74 -61.62
N PHE A 85 -56.75 -5.41 -62.81
CA PHE A 85 -55.36 -5.69 -63.19
C PHE A 85 -54.37 -4.93 -62.29
N SER A 86 -54.67 -3.68 -61.93
CA SER A 86 -53.79 -2.88 -61.06
C SER A 86 -53.60 -3.48 -59.65
N TYR A 87 -54.64 -4.12 -59.08
CA TYR A 87 -54.53 -4.87 -57.81
C TYR A 87 -53.59 -6.08 -57.95
N LEU A 88 -53.76 -6.86 -59.02
CA LEU A 88 -52.93 -8.06 -59.26
C LEU A 88 -51.45 -7.71 -59.41
N VAL A 89 -51.13 -6.57 -60.02
CA VAL A 89 -49.75 -6.07 -60.12
C VAL A 89 -49.18 -5.75 -58.74
N VAL A 90 -49.93 -5.08 -57.85
CA VAL A 90 -49.46 -4.80 -56.48
C VAL A 90 -49.26 -6.11 -55.69
N PHE A 91 -50.21 -7.05 -55.78
CA PHE A 91 -50.09 -8.36 -55.14
C PHE A 91 -48.85 -9.15 -55.60
N GLY A 92 -48.55 -9.12 -56.91
CA GLY A 92 -47.35 -9.76 -57.46
C GLY A 92 -46.05 -9.09 -57.02
N LEU A 93 -45.99 -7.76 -57.09
CA LEU A 93 -44.80 -6.99 -56.72
C LEU A 93 -44.47 -7.11 -55.22
N ASP A 94 -45.49 -7.09 -54.36
CA ASP A 94 -45.32 -7.24 -52.91
C ASP A 94 -44.70 -8.57 -52.48
N ARG A 95 -44.69 -9.57 -53.38
CA ARG A 95 -44.07 -10.85 -53.11
C ARG A 95 -42.56 -10.84 -53.31
N VAL A 96 -42.07 -9.98 -54.20
CA VAL A 96 -40.64 -9.90 -54.56
C VAL A 96 -39.97 -8.69 -53.89
N TRP A 97 -40.62 -7.53 -53.89
CA TRP A 97 -40.09 -6.28 -53.36
C TRP A 97 -41.03 -5.65 -52.33
N ASN A 98 -40.52 -4.69 -51.55
CA ASN A 98 -41.38 -3.82 -50.75
C ASN A 98 -41.86 -2.64 -51.63
N THR A 99 -43.04 -2.77 -52.23
CA THR A 99 -43.56 -1.77 -53.17
C THR A 99 -43.74 -0.40 -52.50
N PRO A 100 -42.95 0.63 -52.87
CA PRO A 100 -43.04 1.95 -52.25
C PRO A 100 -44.42 2.58 -52.47
N ALA A 101 -44.84 3.45 -51.54
CA ALA A 101 -46.08 4.21 -51.64
C ALA A 101 -46.30 4.92 -53.01
N PRO A 102 -45.31 5.63 -53.61
CA PRO A 102 -45.50 6.29 -54.89
C PRO A 102 -45.71 5.30 -56.05
N VAL A 103 -45.09 4.12 -56.00
CA VAL A 103 -45.26 3.08 -57.03
C VAL A 103 -46.67 2.48 -56.95
N ARG A 104 -47.15 2.18 -55.74
CA ARG A 104 -48.54 1.72 -55.52
C ARG A 104 -49.56 2.75 -56.01
N LEU A 105 -49.33 4.04 -55.71
CA LEU A 105 -50.19 5.13 -56.18
C LEU A 105 -50.19 5.24 -57.71
N SER A 106 -49.03 5.13 -58.34
CA SER A 106 -48.89 5.17 -59.80
C SER A 106 -49.64 4.02 -60.48
N ILE A 107 -49.56 2.81 -59.90
CA ILE A 107 -50.30 1.64 -60.39
C ILE A 107 -51.82 1.84 -60.27
N LEU A 108 -52.29 2.38 -59.15
CA LEU A 108 -53.72 2.68 -58.94
C LEU A 108 -54.23 3.78 -59.89
N LEU A 109 -53.48 4.87 -60.06
CA LEU A 109 -53.80 5.95 -60.99
C LEU A 109 -53.80 5.44 -62.45
N GLY A 110 -52.84 4.60 -62.82
CA GLY A 110 -52.80 3.92 -64.11
C GLY A 110 -54.06 3.07 -64.35
N GLY A 111 -54.42 2.22 -63.39
CA GLY A 111 -55.61 1.36 -63.48
C GLY A 111 -56.93 2.15 -63.56
N THR A 112 -57.04 3.25 -62.81
CA THR A 112 -58.24 4.10 -62.79
C THR A 112 -58.34 5.06 -63.98
N SER A 113 -57.22 5.47 -64.59
CA SER A 113 -57.20 6.35 -65.77
C SER A 113 -57.96 5.77 -66.97
N LEU A 114 -57.93 4.44 -67.15
CA LEU A 114 -58.74 3.72 -68.16
C LEU A 114 -60.25 3.89 -67.95
N PHE A 115 -60.69 4.13 -66.72
CA PHE A 115 -62.11 4.36 -66.41
C PHE A 115 -62.45 5.85 -66.45
N VAL A 116 -61.61 6.72 -65.89
CA VAL A 116 -61.91 8.15 -65.70
C VAL A 116 -61.65 8.99 -66.95
N LEU A 117 -60.58 8.72 -67.72
CA LEU A 117 -60.23 9.52 -68.90
C LEU A 117 -60.69 8.86 -70.19
N PHE A 118 -60.47 7.55 -70.32
CA PHE A 118 -60.75 6.85 -71.57
C PHE A 118 -62.24 6.65 -71.80
N ALA A 119 -63.03 6.32 -70.77
CA ALA A 119 -64.47 6.07 -70.95
C ALA A 119 -65.26 7.33 -71.37
N PRO A 120 -65.09 8.53 -70.76
CA PRO A 120 -65.79 9.73 -71.21
C PRO A 120 -65.39 10.17 -72.61
N TYR A 121 -64.10 10.09 -72.96
CA TYR A 121 -63.63 10.37 -74.32
C TYR A 121 -64.30 9.45 -75.35
N TRP A 122 -64.38 8.15 -75.03
CA TRP A 122 -65.00 7.15 -75.89
C TRP A 122 -66.51 7.36 -76.05
N ILE A 123 -67.19 7.69 -74.96
CA ILE A 123 -68.62 8.03 -74.95
C ILE A 123 -68.85 9.30 -75.77
N HIS A 124 -68.04 10.35 -75.60
CA HIS A 124 -68.13 11.56 -76.41
C HIS A 124 -67.99 11.27 -77.91
N ARG A 125 -66.97 10.49 -78.28
CA ARG A 125 -66.69 10.09 -79.67
C ARG A 125 -67.87 9.40 -80.35
N TRP A 126 -68.54 8.48 -79.65
CA TRP A 126 -69.57 7.62 -80.26
C TRP A 126 -71.00 8.07 -79.99
N VAL A 127 -71.30 8.55 -78.77
CA VAL A 127 -72.64 8.98 -78.37
C VAL A 127 -72.93 10.42 -78.83
N PHE A 128 -72.01 11.36 -78.58
CA PHE A 128 -72.21 12.77 -78.95
C PHE A 128 -71.91 13.04 -80.43
N GLY A 129 -70.93 12.34 -81.01
CA GLY A 129 -70.54 12.49 -82.42
C GLY A 129 -71.56 11.99 -83.46
N HIS A 130 -72.59 11.24 -83.04
CA HIS A 130 -73.58 10.61 -83.94
C HIS A 130 -75.03 10.87 -83.49
N ARG A 131 -75.34 12.12 -83.11
CA ARG A 131 -76.68 12.52 -82.65
C ARG A 131 -77.62 12.92 -83.79
N ARG A 132 -77.08 13.51 -84.85
CA ARG A 132 -77.86 14.02 -85.99
C ARG A 132 -78.09 12.91 -87.03
N GLU A 133 -79.26 12.92 -87.65
CA GLU A 133 -79.65 11.92 -88.66
C GLU A 133 -78.66 11.88 -89.84
N ALA A 134 -78.14 13.02 -90.27
CA ALA A 134 -77.10 13.13 -91.30
C ALA A 134 -75.74 12.48 -90.91
N GLN A 135 -75.40 12.43 -89.63
CA GLN A 135 -74.17 11.77 -89.14
C GLN A 135 -74.34 10.25 -89.12
N LEU A 136 -75.54 9.77 -88.74
CA LEU A 136 -75.89 8.35 -88.79
C LEU A 136 -75.99 7.86 -90.24
N ALA A 137 -76.56 8.67 -91.15
CA ALA A 137 -76.60 8.38 -92.59
C ALA A 137 -75.19 8.23 -93.17
N ARG A 138 -74.24 9.11 -92.82
CA ARG A 138 -72.82 8.97 -93.21
C ARG A 138 -72.15 7.70 -92.67
N LEU A 139 -72.55 7.27 -91.47
CA LEU A 139 -72.00 6.04 -90.89
C LEU A 139 -72.58 4.79 -91.58
N ILE A 140 -73.86 4.82 -91.96
CA ILE A 140 -74.52 3.79 -92.77
C ILE A 140 -73.92 3.76 -94.19
N ALA A 141 -73.61 4.92 -94.77
CA ALA A 141 -73.02 5.07 -96.11
C ALA A 141 -71.68 4.33 -96.29
N ARG A 142 -70.88 4.20 -95.21
CA ARG A 142 -69.61 3.46 -95.28
C ARG A 142 -69.79 1.98 -95.64
N LYS A 143 -70.91 1.36 -95.27
CA LYS A 143 -71.19 -0.05 -95.58
C LYS A 143 -72.25 -0.21 -96.67
N PHE A 144 -73.13 0.77 -96.84
CA PHE A 144 -74.14 0.82 -97.89
C PHE A 144 -74.05 2.15 -98.67
N PRO A 145 -73.10 2.33 -99.60
CA PRO A 145 -72.83 3.63 -100.24
C PRO A 145 -74.05 4.20 -100.97
N ARG A 146 -74.67 3.40 -101.85
CA ARG A 146 -75.84 3.82 -102.65
C ARG A 146 -77.06 4.19 -101.80
N LEU A 147 -77.27 3.50 -100.68
CA LEU A 147 -78.39 3.79 -99.78
C LEU A 147 -78.06 4.98 -98.88
N GLY A 148 -76.82 5.08 -98.41
CA GLY A 148 -76.35 6.17 -97.58
C GLY A 148 -76.38 7.53 -98.28
N ASP A 149 -75.99 7.61 -99.55
CA ASP A 149 -76.08 8.86 -100.34
C ASP A 149 -77.53 9.28 -100.54
N ARG A 150 -78.45 8.32 -100.73
CA ARG A 150 -79.89 8.59 -100.86
C ARG A 150 -80.52 9.00 -99.53
N LEU A 151 -80.14 8.37 -98.43
CA LEU A 151 -80.56 8.75 -97.07
C LEU A 151 -80.03 10.13 -96.71
N LEU A 152 -78.80 10.47 -97.10
CA LEU A 152 -78.24 11.80 -96.94
C LEU A 152 -79.00 12.82 -97.78
N GLY A 153 -79.25 12.51 -99.05
CA GLY A 153 -80.06 13.36 -99.94
C GLY A 153 -81.49 13.59 -99.42
N VAL A 154 -82.13 12.58 -98.84
CA VAL A 154 -83.46 12.72 -98.21
C VAL A 154 -83.42 13.61 -96.98
N VAL A 155 -82.39 13.47 -96.14
CA VAL A 155 -82.19 14.34 -94.97
C VAL A 155 -81.85 15.78 -95.39
N GLU A 156 -81.14 15.97 -96.50
CA GLU A 156 -80.87 17.30 -97.09
C GLU A 156 -82.12 17.93 -97.71
N LEU A 157 -82.94 17.14 -98.42
CA LEU A 157 -84.22 17.56 -99.01
C LEU A 157 -85.24 17.99 -97.94
N GLN A 158 -85.20 17.40 -96.74
CA GLN A 158 -86.03 17.81 -95.60
C GLN A 158 -85.73 19.25 -95.13
N HIS A 159 -84.53 19.77 -95.41
CA HIS A 159 -84.04 21.04 -94.87
C HIS A 159 -83.95 22.17 -95.92
N GLN A 160 -84.43 21.98 -97.17
CA GLN A 160 -84.40 23.00 -98.25
C GLN A 160 -85.67 23.87 -98.35
N SER A 161 -85.50 25.20 -98.33
CA SER A 161 -86.54 26.24 -98.43
C SER A 161 -86.24 27.25 -99.56
N GLU A 162 -86.77 27.07 -100.78
CA GLU A 162 -86.66 28.04 -101.89
C GLU A 162 -87.95 28.12 -102.75
N SER A 163 -88.07 29.22 -103.49
CA SER A 163 -89.26 29.92 -104.03
C SER A 163 -90.20 29.16 -104.99
N LYS A 164 -91.46 29.62 -105.00
CA LYS A 164 -92.72 29.06 -105.58
C LYS A 164 -92.77 28.59 -107.05
N GLU A 165 -91.67 28.46 -107.78
CA GLU A 165 -91.69 28.05 -109.20
C GLU A 165 -90.89 26.76 -109.52
N ALA A 166 -90.47 26.00 -108.50
CA ALA A 166 -89.79 24.71 -108.67
C ALA A 166 -90.41 23.56 -107.84
N LEU A 167 -91.27 22.76 -108.50
CA LEU A 167 -91.83 21.44 -108.10
C LEU A 167 -92.76 21.39 -106.86
N SER A 168 -93.91 20.72 -107.00
CA SER A 168 -94.96 20.66 -105.97
C SER A 168 -94.52 19.92 -104.68
N PRO A 169 -95.09 20.27 -103.50
CA PRO A 169 -94.86 19.57 -102.23
C PRO A 169 -95.09 18.05 -102.29
N GLU A 170 -96.04 17.61 -103.13
CA GLU A 170 -96.37 16.19 -103.32
C GLU A 170 -95.22 15.39 -103.95
N LEU A 171 -94.42 16.00 -104.84
CA LEU A 171 -93.27 15.34 -105.46
C LEU A 171 -92.11 15.14 -104.46
N ARG A 172 -91.92 16.06 -103.51
CA ARG A 172 -90.92 15.91 -102.44
C ARG A 172 -91.32 14.78 -101.48
N ALA A 173 -92.58 14.73 -101.07
CA ALA A 173 -93.11 13.64 -100.25
C ALA A 173 -92.97 12.28 -100.97
N ALA A 174 -93.34 12.21 -102.26
CA ALA A 174 -93.21 11.00 -103.06
C ALA A 174 -91.75 10.52 -103.24
N ALA A 175 -90.79 11.45 -103.40
CA ALA A 175 -89.36 11.12 -103.48
C ALA A 175 -88.83 10.57 -102.15
N MET A 176 -89.25 11.14 -101.01
CA MET A 176 -88.90 10.63 -99.68
C MET A 176 -89.53 9.25 -99.42
N GLU A 177 -90.78 9.04 -99.83
CA GLU A 177 -91.49 7.77 -99.73
C GLU A 177 -90.88 6.67 -100.62
N ALA A 178 -90.35 7.04 -101.80
CA ALA A 178 -89.63 6.11 -102.68
C ALA A 178 -88.32 5.61 -102.04
N VAL A 179 -87.59 6.50 -101.35
CA VAL A 179 -86.39 6.11 -100.59
C VAL A 179 -86.77 5.32 -99.34
N ALA A 180 -87.89 5.65 -98.67
CA ALA A 180 -88.40 4.87 -97.55
C ALA A 180 -88.79 3.44 -97.97
N ARG A 181 -89.46 3.27 -99.12
CA ARG A 181 -89.75 1.95 -99.70
C ARG A 181 -88.49 1.18 -100.12
N GLN A 182 -87.45 1.87 -100.60
CA GLN A 182 -86.16 1.22 -100.89
C GLN A 182 -85.37 0.83 -99.62
N ALA A 183 -85.58 1.54 -98.52
CA ALA A 183 -85.04 1.19 -97.21
C ALA A 183 -85.84 0.07 -96.54
N GLU A 184 -87.12 -0.08 -96.90
CA GLU A 184 -88.02 -1.13 -96.40
C GLU A 184 -87.48 -2.53 -96.79
N GLY A 185 -87.08 -3.32 -95.80
CA GLY A 185 -86.46 -4.64 -95.97
C GLY A 185 -84.94 -4.71 -95.83
N ARG A 186 -84.23 -3.59 -95.56
CA ARG A 186 -82.77 -3.59 -95.29
C ARG A 186 -82.47 -3.47 -93.79
N ASP A 187 -81.57 -4.31 -93.29
CA ASP A 187 -81.10 -4.30 -91.89
C ASP A 187 -79.89 -3.36 -91.70
N PHE A 188 -80.11 -2.23 -91.04
CA PHE A 188 -79.05 -1.25 -90.72
C PHE A 188 -78.07 -1.74 -89.66
N GLU A 189 -78.39 -2.77 -88.88
CA GLU A 189 -77.50 -3.27 -87.83
C GLU A 189 -76.20 -3.84 -88.39
N ARG A 190 -76.23 -4.35 -89.63
CA ARG A 190 -75.02 -4.79 -90.32
C ARG A 190 -74.03 -3.64 -90.50
N ALA A 191 -74.46 -2.37 -90.49
CA ALA A 191 -73.56 -1.21 -90.60
C ALA A 191 -72.87 -0.82 -89.28
N LEU A 192 -73.10 -1.55 -88.18
CA LEU A 192 -72.42 -1.29 -86.91
C LEU A 192 -70.90 -1.59 -87.02
N PRO A 193 -70.03 -0.75 -86.41
CA PRO A 193 -68.61 -1.04 -86.26
C PRO A 193 -68.40 -2.32 -85.43
N ASN A 194 -67.32 -3.06 -85.70
CA ASN A 194 -67.05 -4.36 -85.08
C ASN A 194 -67.13 -4.29 -83.53
N PRO A 195 -68.00 -5.10 -82.87
CA PRO A 195 -68.14 -5.10 -81.42
C PRO A 195 -66.98 -5.83 -80.72
N ARG A 196 -66.28 -5.15 -79.80
CA ARG A 196 -65.23 -5.68 -78.91
C ARG A 196 -65.68 -5.93 -77.46
N HIS A 197 -66.96 -5.75 -77.13
CA HIS A 197 -67.44 -5.97 -75.75
C HIS A 197 -67.17 -7.41 -75.26
N ARG A 198 -67.21 -8.41 -76.15
CA ARG A 198 -66.95 -9.83 -75.81
C ARG A 198 -65.51 -10.09 -75.37
N THR A 199 -64.53 -9.46 -76.02
CA THR A 199 -63.11 -9.60 -75.63
C THR A 199 -62.86 -8.95 -74.28
N TRP A 200 -63.46 -7.78 -74.05
CA TRP A 200 -63.38 -7.10 -72.76
C TRP A 200 -64.08 -7.88 -71.63
N SER A 201 -65.24 -8.50 -71.89
CA SER A 201 -65.89 -9.34 -70.89
C SER A 201 -65.06 -10.56 -70.50
N LEU A 202 -64.37 -11.19 -71.46
CA LEU A 202 -63.48 -12.31 -71.17
C LEU A 202 -62.28 -11.86 -70.31
N GLY A 203 -61.69 -10.71 -70.63
CA GLY A 203 -60.58 -10.14 -69.85
C GLY A 203 -60.96 -9.82 -68.40
N VAL A 204 -62.14 -9.21 -68.19
CA VAL A 204 -62.66 -8.94 -66.85
C VAL A 204 -62.89 -10.24 -66.07
N LEU A 205 -63.51 -11.25 -66.68
CA LEU A 205 -63.74 -12.54 -66.03
C LEU A 205 -62.43 -13.21 -65.58
N ALA A 206 -61.40 -13.19 -66.43
CA ALA A 206 -60.08 -13.74 -66.07
C ALA A 206 -59.42 -12.96 -64.92
N ALA A 207 -59.51 -11.62 -64.92
CA ALA A 207 -58.97 -10.79 -63.85
C ALA A 207 -59.70 -11.02 -62.52
N ILE A 208 -61.03 -11.18 -62.54
CA ILE A 208 -61.83 -11.54 -61.35
C ILE A 208 -61.39 -12.91 -60.81
N ALA A 209 -61.23 -13.92 -61.66
CA ALA A 209 -60.82 -15.25 -61.24
C ALA A 209 -59.43 -15.25 -60.58
N MET A 210 -58.45 -14.53 -61.14
CA MET A 210 -57.12 -14.39 -60.55
C MET A 210 -57.15 -13.64 -59.22
N ALA A 211 -57.94 -12.56 -59.11
CA ALA A 211 -58.07 -11.81 -57.87
C ALA A 211 -58.74 -12.64 -56.76
N ALA A 212 -59.76 -13.42 -57.10
CA ALA A 212 -60.40 -14.36 -56.19
C ALA A 212 -59.45 -15.47 -55.74
N ALA A 213 -58.67 -16.05 -56.66
CA ALA A 213 -57.66 -17.06 -56.33
C ALA A 213 -56.61 -16.53 -55.35
N ALA A 214 -56.13 -15.29 -55.54
CA ALA A 214 -55.19 -14.65 -54.62
C ALA A 214 -55.77 -14.47 -53.21
N LEU A 215 -57.06 -14.16 -53.08
CA LEU A 215 -57.74 -13.97 -51.79
C LEU A 215 -58.11 -15.29 -51.10
N VAL A 216 -58.37 -16.36 -51.87
CA VAL A 216 -58.77 -17.67 -51.31
C VAL A 216 -57.56 -18.54 -50.96
N LEU A 217 -56.59 -18.65 -51.87
CA LEU A 217 -55.41 -19.50 -51.66
C LEU A 217 -54.40 -18.86 -50.69
N LEU A 218 -54.33 -17.52 -50.66
CA LEU A 218 -53.39 -16.76 -49.84
C LEU A 218 -54.12 -15.62 -49.11
N PRO A 219 -55.01 -15.92 -48.14
CA PRO A 219 -55.91 -14.93 -47.56
C PRO A 219 -55.18 -13.80 -46.83
N LYS A 220 -54.19 -14.11 -45.98
CA LYS A 220 -53.47 -13.07 -45.21
C LYS A 220 -52.67 -12.13 -46.13
N PRO A 221 -51.86 -12.62 -47.08
CA PRO A 221 -51.15 -11.74 -48.01
C PRO A 221 -52.06 -11.06 -49.05
N GLY A 222 -53.11 -11.74 -49.51
CA GLY A 222 -54.08 -11.19 -50.47
C GLY A 222 -54.82 -9.99 -49.88
N VAL A 223 -55.27 -10.08 -48.63
CA VAL A 223 -55.90 -8.97 -47.92
C VAL A 223 -54.89 -7.85 -47.61
N ASN A 224 -53.63 -8.18 -47.25
CA ASN A 224 -52.58 -7.18 -47.06
C ASN A 224 -52.30 -6.39 -48.36
N ALA A 225 -52.13 -7.07 -49.49
CA ALA A 225 -51.95 -6.43 -50.79
C ALA A 225 -53.18 -5.60 -51.22
N LEU A 226 -54.39 -6.09 -50.94
CA LEU A 226 -55.64 -5.36 -51.23
C LEU A 226 -55.71 -4.07 -50.41
N LYS A 227 -55.39 -4.12 -49.12
CA LYS A 227 -55.30 -2.94 -48.24
C LYS A 227 -54.23 -1.96 -48.75
N ARG A 228 -53.06 -2.49 -49.13
CA ARG A 228 -51.95 -1.69 -49.68
C ARG A 228 -52.26 -1.06 -51.03
N TRP A 229 -53.10 -1.69 -51.85
CA TRP A 229 -53.57 -1.18 -53.14
C TRP A 229 -54.67 -0.13 -52.97
N LEU A 230 -55.64 -0.35 -52.08
CA LEU A 230 -56.74 0.59 -51.81
C LEU A 230 -56.23 1.86 -51.09
N MET A 231 -55.21 1.72 -50.25
CA MET A 231 -54.57 2.79 -49.48
C MET A 231 -53.07 2.88 -49.81
N PRO A 232 -52.69 3.36 -51.01
CA PRO A 232 -51.31 3.31 -51.49
C PRO A 232 -50.34 4.17 -50.68
N LEU A 233 -50.83 5.22 -50.01
CA LEU A 233 -50.03 6.14 -49.19
C LEU A 233 -49.93 5.74 -47.71
N SER A 234 -50.55 4.62 -47.31
CA SER A 234 -50.48 4.17 -45.91
C SER A 234 -49.18 3.39 -45.61
N ASP A 235 -48.68 3.55 -44.38
CA ASP A 235 -47.50 2.87 -43.82
C ASP A 235 -47.78 1.43 -43.38
N THR A 236 -48.74 0.76 -44.02
CA THR A 236 -49.01 -0.64 -43.74
C THR A 236 -47.79 -1.49 -44.16
N PRO A 237 -47.15 -2.22 -43.22
CA PRO A 237 -45.99 -3.03 -43.53
C PRO A 237 -46.36 -4.17 -44.49
N ARG A 238 -45.38 -4.59 -45.30
CA ARG A 238 -45.50 -5.78 -46.14
C ARG A 238 -45.76 -6.99 -45.24
N TYR A 239 -46.64 -7.87 -45.69
CA TYR A 239 -46.78 -9.18 -45.06
C TYR A 239 -45.55 -10.06 -45.31
N THR A 240 -44.84 -10.43 -44.25
CA THR A 240 -43.83 -11.50 -44.25
C THR A 240 -44.37 -12.72 -43.49
N PHE A 241 -43.99 -13.91 -43.93
CA PHE A 241 -44.37 -15.17 -43.27
C PHE A 241 -43.50 -15.42 -42.02
N THR A 242 -42.23 -15.01 -42.07
CA THR A 242 -41.35 -14.98 -40.90
C THR A 242 -41.51 -13.64 -40.18
N LYS A 243 -41.76 -13.69 -38.87
CA LYS A 243 -41.83 -12.49 -38.00
C LYS A 243 -40.76 -12.57 -36.92
N ILE A 244 -39.92 -11.55 -36.85
CA ILE A 244 -38.87 -11.41 -35.83
C ILE A 244 -39.44 -10.56 -34.68
N ALA A 245 -39.11 -10.92 -33.45
CA ALA A 245 -39.42 -10.14 -32.26
C ALA A 245 -38.72 -8.77 -32.32
N PRO A 246 -39.21 -7.75 -31.58
CA PRO A 246 -38.50 -6.48 -31.46
C PRO A 246 -37.05 -6.70 -31.01
N PHE A 247 -36.11 -6.04 -31.67
CA PHE A 247 -34.67 -6.11 -31.38
C PHE A 247 -34.09 -4.69 -31.41
N ASP A 248 -32.91 -4.51 -30.80
CA ASP A 248 -32.20 -3.24 -30.84
C ASP A 248 -31.58 -3.03 -32.21
N GLU A 249 -32.02 -1.99 -32.92
CA GLU A 249 -31.51 -1.65 -34.26
C GLU A 249 -30.05 -1.17 -34.21
N ARG A 250 -29.52 -0.84 -33.02
CA ARG A 250 -28.16 -0.39 -32.78
C ARG A 250 -27.56 -1.11 -31.57
N ILE A 251 -26.41 -1.76 -31.75
CA ILE A 251 -25.66 -2.45 -30.70
C ILE A 251 -24.21 -1.95 -30.65
N ILE A 252 -23.69 -1.75 -29.44
CA ILE A 252 -22.29 -1.42 -29.19
C ILE A 252 -21.57 -2.72 -28.82
N VAL A 253 -20.45 -2.99 -29.48
CA VAL A 253 -19.66 -4.21 -29.26
C VAL A 253 -18.22 -3.87 -28.93
N PRO A 254 -17.48 -4.75 -28.24
CA PRO A 254 -16.05 -4.54 -28.03
C PRO A 254 -15.30 -4.54 -29.36
N ARG A 255 -14.40 -3.57 -29.53
CA ARG A 255 -13.58 -3.42 -30.73
C ARG A 255 -12.64 -4.61 -30.89
N ASP A 256 -12.55 -5.14 -32.11
CA ASP A 256 -11.64 -6.23 -32.51
C ASP A 256 -11.85 -7.58 -31.79
N GLU A 257 -12.96 -7.75 -31.05
CA GLU A 257 -13.32 -9.00 -30.37
C GLU A 257 -14.58 -9.63 -30.98
N PRO A 258 -14.65 -10.98 -31.05
CA PRO A 258 -15.85 -11.65 -31.55
C PRO A 258 -17.08 -11.32 -30.70
N PHE A 259 -18.23 -11.18 -31.34
CA PHE A 259 -19.49 -10.83 -30.67
C PHE A 259 -20.66 -11.64 -31.23
N GLN A 260 -21.72 -11.74 -30.42
CA GLN A 260 -22.91 -12.49 -30.75
C GLN A 260 -24.12 -11.57 -30.88
N ILE A 261 -24.94 -11.78 -31.92
CA ILE A 261 -26.25 -11.15 -32.05
C ILE A 261 -27.31 -12.24 -32.02
N THR A 262 -28.26 -12.12 -31.10
CA THR A 262 -29.38 -13.06 -30.97
C THR A 262 -30.65 -12.41 -31.48
N LEU A 263 -31.30 -13.03 -32.48
CA LEU A 263 -32.61 -12.60 -32.99
C LEU A 263 -33.66 -13.66 -32.65
N SER A 264 -34.74 -13.25 -32.00
CA SER A 264 -35.83 -14.14 -31.62
C SER A 264 -37.01 -14.04 -32.60
N LEU A 265 -37.72 -15.15 -32.85
CA LEU A 265 -38.95 -15.19 -33.63
C LEU A 265 -40.15 -14.84 -32.76
N LEU A 266 -41.14 -14.16 -33.36
CA LEU A 266 -42.42 -13.95 -32.69
C LEU A 266 -43.24 -15.25 -32.73
N GLY A 267 -43.90 -15.62 -31.63
CA GLY A 267 -44.75 -16.83 -31.58
C GLY A 267 -45.87 -16.89 -32.64
N SER A 268 -46.25 -15.75 -33.22
CA SER A 268 -47.23 -15.64 -34.32
C SER A 268 -46.63 -15.68 -35.74
N SER A 269 -45.38 -16.15 -35.88
CA SER A 269 -44.72 -16.38 -37.15
C SER A 269 -45.32 -17.60 -37.86
N ASP A 270 -45.74 -17.45 -39.11
CA ASP A 270 -46.36 -18.55 -39.88
C ASP A 270 -45.32 -19.53 -40.43
N GLN A 271 -44.08 -19.06 -40.65
CA GLN A 271 -42.94 -19.88 -41.05
C GLN A 271 -41.84 -19.80 -39.98
N ARG A 272 -41.16 -20.93 -39.77
CA ARG A 272 -40.01 -21.08 -38.89
C ARG A 272 -38.85 -21.71 -39.68
N PRO A 273 -38.05 -20.90 -40.39
CA PRO A 273 -36.93 -21.40 -41.18
C PRO A 273 -35.91 -22.13 -40.29
N LEU A 274 -35.37 -23.26 -40.75
CA LEU A 274 -34.39 -24.04 -39.98
C LEU A 274 -33.06 -23.29 -39.78
N SER A 275 -32.76 -22.30 -40.62
CA SER A 275 -31.56 -21.47 -40.52
C SER A 275 -31.82 -20.02 -40.94
N GLY A 276 -31.02 -19.12 -40.39
CA GLY A 276 -30.91 -17.73 -40.82
C GLY A 276 -29.47 -17.42 -41.27
N THR A 277 -29.31 -16.40 -42.10
CA THR A 277 -27.99 -15.89 -42.50
C THR A 277 -27.84 -14.42 -42.13
N GLY A 278 -26.68 -14.03 -41.61
CA GLY A 278 -26.33 -12.67 -41.23
C GLY A 278 -25.03 -12.24 -41.91
N ARG A 279 -24.99 -11.05 -42.48
CA ARG A 279 -23.81 -10.53 -43.19
C ARG A 279 -23.43 -9.15 -42.71
N PHE A 280 -22.22 -8.99 -42.18
CA PHE A 280 -21.62 -7.70 -41.85
C PHE A 280 -21.01 -7.08 -43.11
N GLY A 281 -21.60 -6.02 -43.65
CA GLY A 281 -21.08 -5.34 -44.85
C GLY A 281 -20.90 -6.27 -46.06
N ILE A 282 -19.65 -6.44 -46.52
CA ILE A 282 -19.23 -7.25 -47.68
C ILE A 282 -18.59 -8.59 -47.24
N GLN A 283 -18.53 -8.87 -45.95
CA GLN A 283 -17.91 -10.09 -45.41
C GLN A 283 -18.71 -11.35 -45.78
N GLU A 284 -18.11 -12.52 -45.53
CA GLU A 284 -18.79 -13.79 -45.71
C GLU A 284 -20.02 -13.90 -44.78
N PRO A 285 -21.16 -14.41 -45.27
CA PRO A 285 -22.36 -14.55 -44.47
C PRO A 285 -22.21 -15.65 -43.41
N VAL A 286 -22.49 -15.30 -42.16
CA VAL A 286 -22.57 -16.22 -41.03
C VAL A 286 -23.94 -16.88 -41.02
N SER A 287 -23.99 -18.20 -40.84
CA SER A 287 -25.24 -18.95 -40.76
C SER A 287 -25.49 -19.42 -39.34
N ALA A 288 -26.72 -19.26 -38.86
CA ALA A 288 -27.14 -19.72 -37.53
C ALA A 288 -28.35 -20.67 -37.64
N PRO A 289 -28.34 -21.84 -36.98
CA PRO A 289 -29.50 -22.71 -36.89
C PRO A 289 -30.54 -22.15 -35.91
N LEU A 290 -31.81 -22.54 -36.08
CA LEU A 290 -32.87 -22.23 -35.12
C LEU A 290 -32.64 -23.02 -33.81
N GLN A 291 -32.46 -22.31 -32.70
CA GLN A 291 -32.31 -22.87 -31.36
C GLN A 291 -33.64 -22.79 -30.59
N GLY A 292 -34.05 -23.92 -29.99
CA GLY A 292 -35.23 -23.99 -29.12
C GLY A 292 -36.55 -23.59 -29.77
N ASP A 293 -36.65 -23.65 -31.10
CA ASP A 293 -37.79 -23.18 -31.90
C ASP A 293 -38.07 -21.66 -31.87
N GLU A 294 -37.19 -20.87 -31.25
CA GLU A 294 -37.47 -19.45 -30.95
C GLU A 294 -36.33 -18.48 -31.29
N SER A 295 -35.04 -18.87 -31.31
CA SER A 295 -33.95 -17.90 -31.48
C SER A 295 -32.85 -18.33 -32.47
N TYR A 296 -32.19 -17.35 -33.07
CA TYR A 296 -30.99 -17.52 -33.90
C TYR A 296 -29.84 -16.73 -33.28
N THR A 297 -28.74 -17.38 -32.97
CA THR A 297 -27.52 -16.76 -32.43
C THR A 297 -26.44 -16.75 -33.51
N PHE A 298 -26.03 -15.55 -33.93
CA PHE A 298 -25.03 -15.35 -34.97
C PHE A 298 -23.69 -14.93 -34.35
N ASP A 299 -22.64 -15.72 -34.59
CA ASP A 299 -21.28 -15.44 -34.14
C ASP A 299 -20.51 -14.66 -35.22
N PHE A 300 -20.17 -13.40 -34.93
CA PHE A 300 -19.36 -12.58 -35.83
C PHE A 300 -17.92 -12.47 -35.32
N PRO A 301 -16.91 -12.46 -36.22
CA PRO A 301 -15.54 -12.13 -35.84
C PRO A 301 -15.45 -10.65 -35.42
N GLY A 302 -14.39 -10.31 -34.70
CA GLY A 302 -14.17 -8.94 -34.21
C GLY A 302 -14.07 -7.90 -35.31
N GLN A 303 -14.58 -6.70 -35.02
CA GLN A 303 -14.69 -5.61 -35.98
C GLN A 303 -14.06 -4.33 -35.43
N SER A 304 -13.35 -3.60 -36.29
CA SER A 304 -12.71 -2.33 -35.94
C SER A 304 -13.58 -1.12 -36.30
N GLU A 305 -14.35 -1.22 -37.39
CA GLU A 305 -15.14 -0.14 -37.97
C GLU A 305 -16.65 -0.37 -37.76
N SER A 306 -17.41 0.74 -37.70
CA SER A 306 -18.87 0.66 -37.60
C SER A 306 -19.47 0.17 -38.91
N GLY A 307 -20.46 -0.73 -38.82
CA GLY A 307 -21.08 -1.34 -40.00
C GLY A 307 -22.48 -1.84 -39.73
N ARG A 308 -23.16 -2.28 -40.79
CA ARG A 308 -24.50 -2.87 -40.70
C ARG A 308 -24.46 -4.35 -40.96
N VAL A 309 -25.06 -5.13 -40.06
CA VAL A 309 -25.29 -6.55 -40.23
C VAL A 309 -26.67 -6.75 -40.83
N ALA A 310 -26.74 -7.22 -42.07
CA ALA A 310 -27.98 -7.56 -42.73
C ALA A 310 -28.33 -9.03 -42.47
N PHE A 311 -29.47 -9.28 -41.83
CA PHE A 311 -29.99 -10.61 -41.55
C PHE A 311 -31.08 -11.02 -42.53
N SER A 312 -31.12 -12.31 -42.80
CA SER A 312 -31.98 -12.98 -43.77
C SER A 312 -32.53 -14.25 -43.15
N ILE A 313 -33.81 -14.24 -42.76
CA ILE A 313 -34.47 -15.37 -42.11
C ILE A 313 -35.76 -15.67 -42.88
N GLY A 314 -35.70 -16.62 -43.82
CA GLY A 314 -36.77 -16.87 -44.78
C GLY A 314 -37.06 -15.62 -45.65
N ASP A 315 -38.26 -15.07 -45.52
CA ASP A 315 -38.67 -13.85 -46.22
C ASP A 315 -38.51 -12.55 -45.40
N ALA A 316 -38.09 -12.65 -44.13
CA ALA A 316 -37.74 -11.50 -43.30
C ALA A 316 -36.32 -11.00 -43.61
N ARG A 317 -36.19 -9.69 -43.78
CA ARG A 317 -34.92 -8.97 -44.00
C ARG A 317 -34.84 -7.85 -42.99
N VAL A 318 -33.85 -7.89 -42.10
CA VAL A 318 -33.62 -6.87 -41.07
C VAL A 318 -32.15 -6.49 -41.03
N ALA A 319 -31.83 -5.32 -40.49
CA ALA A 319 -30.46 -4.87 -40.35
C ALA A 319 -30.23 -4.30 -38.96
N VAL A 320 -29.07 -4.60 -38.37
CA VAL A 320 -28.61 -4.04 -37.10
C VAL A 320 -27.32 -3.26 -37.33
N GLU A 321 -27.24 -2.06 -36.79
CA GLU A 321 -26.04 -1.24 -36.77
C GLU A 321 -25.13 -1.67 -35.62
N VAL A 322 -23.91 -2.08 -35.94
CA VAL A 322 -22.90 -2.52 -34.98
C VAL A 322 -21.82 -1.45 -34.91
N ILE A 323 -21.55 -0.96 -33.71
CA ILE A 323 -20.56 0.08 -33.45
C ILE A 323 -19.47 -0.47 -32.52
N PRO A 324 -18.28 -0.80 -33.06
CA PRO A 324 -17.18 -1.27 -32.24
C PRO A 324 -16.55 -0.14 -31.40
N GLN A 325 -16.49 -0.32 -30.09
CA GLN A 325 -15.86 0.59 -29.14
C GLN A 325 -14.83 -0.15 -28.28
N THR A 326 -13.74 0.53 -27.93
CA THR A 326 -12.75 -0.02 -26.98
C THR A 326 -13.41 -0.24 -25.62
N ARG A 327 -12.93 -1.18 -24.80
CA ARG A 327 -13.44 -1.35 -23.43
C ARG A 327 -12.99 -0.19 -22.52
N PRO A 328 -13.73 0.11 -21.45
CA PRO A 328 -13.30 1.08 -20.47
C PRO A 328 -12.03 0.60 -19.76
N ALA A 329 -10.92 1.32 -19.91
CA ALA A 329 -9.66 1.04 -19.23
C ALA A 329 -9.44 1.97 -18.04
N ILE A 330 -8.81 1.45 -16.98
CA ILE A 330 -8.35 2.25 -15.84
C ILE A 330 -7.18 3.12 -16.29
N GLN A 331 -7.21 4.39 -15.89
CA GLN A 331 -6.13 5.34 -16.06
C GLN A 331 -5.20 5.34 -14.85
N ALA A 332 -5.76 5.36 -13.63
CA ALA A 332 -5.00 5.37 -12.39
C ALA A 332 -5.81 4.77 -11.24
N VAL A 333 -5.11 4.12 -10.31
CA VAL A 333 -5.66 3.66 -9.02
C VAL A 333 -4.85 4.31 -7.90
N ARG A 334 -5.54 4.86 -6.90
CA ARG A 334 -4.96 5.42 -5.68
C ARG A 334 -5.46 4.65 -4.48
N ALA A 335 -4.54 4.20 -3.64
CA ALA A 335 -4.87 3.66 -2.33
C ALA A 335 -4.73 4.77 -1.29
N LYS A 336 -5.78 5.00 -0.50
CA LYS A 336 -5.72 5.81 0.73
C LYS A 336 -5.59 4.84 1.89
N ILE A 337 -4.51 5.01 2.66
CA ILE A 337 -4.13 4.16 3.78
C ILE A 337 -4.29 5.03 5.03
N SER A 338 -5.15 4.59 5.94
CA SER A 338 -5.25 5.15 7.28
C SER A 338 -4.63 4.16 8.27
N TYR A 339 -3.61 4.62 8.99
CA TYR A 339 -2.86 3.79 9.92
C TYR A 339 -3.65 3.58 11.23
N PRO A 340 -3.36 2.51 11.99
CA PRO A 340 -3.87 2.36 13.34
C PRO A 340 -3.63 3.62 14.19
N GLU A 341 -4.61 4.00 15.01
CA GLU A 341 -4.55 5.21 15.84
C GLU A 341 -3.32 5.24 16.77
N TYR A 342 -2.90 4.06 17.26
CA TYR A 342 -1.74 3.93 18.14
C TYR A 342 -0.44 4.40 17.48
N LEU A 343 -0.27 4.21 16.17
CA LEU A 343 0.93 4.61 15.44
C LEU A 343 1.07 6.13 15.29
N GLN A 344 0.01 6.92 15.52
CA GLN A 344 0.02 8.38 15.38
C GLN A 344 0.56 8.90 14.04
N LEU A 345 0.52 8.07 13.00
CA LEU A 345 0.95 8.38 11.64
C LEU A 345 -0.14 9.13 10.88
N GLN A 346 0.25 10.04 9.99
CA GLN A 346 -0.69 10.69 9.09
C GLN A 346 -1.11 9.76 7.95
N ASP A 347 -2.37 9.86 7.56
CA ASP A 347 -2.92 9.11 6.41
C ASP A 347 -2.08 9.33 5.15
N LYS A 348 -1.84 8.25 4.41
CA LYS A 348 -0.99 8.24 3.22
C LYS A 348 -1.81 7.89 1.99
N THR A 349 -1.67 8.68 0.92
CA THR A 349 -2.24 8.34 -0.39
C THR A 349 -1.14 7.91 -1.34
N LYS A 350 -1.24 6.69 -1.88
CA LYS A 350 -0.26 6.11 -2.82
C LYS A 350 -0.92 5.80 -4.16
N GLU A 351 -0.30 6.23 -5.25
CA GLU A 351 -0.72 5.86 -6.60
C GLU A 351 -0.13 4.49 -6.97
N LEU A 352 -1.00 3.54 -7.32
CA LEU A 352 -0.65 2.18 -7.66
C LEU A 352 -0.44 2.07 -9.17
N ARG A 353 0.83 1.99 -9.60
CA ARG A 353 1.20 1.73 -11.01
C ARG A 353 1.38 0.24 -11.29
N ILE A 354 1.82 -0.49 -10.27
CA ILE A 354 2.05 -1.93 -10.25
C ILE A 354 1.00 -2.47 -9.26
N GLY A 355 0.29 -3.54 -9.61
CA GLY A 355 -0.82 -4.09 -8.82
C GLY A 355 -0.39 -4.73 -7.50
N THR A 356 0.56 -4.15 -6.78
CA THR A 356 1.05 -4.62 -5.48
C THR A 356 1.20 -3.43 -4.54
N LEU A 357 0.63 -3.55 -3.34
CA LEU A 357 0.76 -2.63 -2.23
C LEU A 357 1.42 -3.38 -1.06
N SER A 358 2.74 -3.41 -1.05
CA SER A 358 3.57 -3.97 0.03
C SER A 358 4.44 -2.85 0.64
N GLY A 359 4.80 -2.98 1.92
CA GLY A 359 5.78 -2.12 2.60
C GLY A 359 5.25 -0.83 3.23
N ASP A 360 4.08 -0.34 2.81
CA ASP A 360 3.46 0.91 3.31
C ASP A 360 2.21 0.65 4.16
N VAL A 361 1.93 -0.60 4.48
CA VAL A 361 0.65 -1.03 5.04
C VAL A 361 0.91 -1.93 6.22
N VAL A 362 0.32 -1.60 7.37
CA VAL A 362 0.50 -2.31 8.63
C VAL A 362 -0.76 -3.10 8.95
N VAL A 363 -0.63 -4.21 9.66
CA VAL A 363 -1.78 -4.91 10.25
C VAL A 363 -2.60 -3.91 11.11
N GLY A 364 -3.92 -3.93 10.95
CA GLY A 364 -4.84 -2.98 11.58
C GLY A 364 -5.05 -1.66 10.81
N SER A 365 -4.30 -1.39 9.74
CA SER A 365 -4.60 -0.27 8.83
C SER A 365 -5.93 -0.49 8.11
N THR A 366 -6.59 0.61 7.74
CA THR A 366 -7.72 0.59 6.82
C THR A 366 -7.30 1.13 5.45
N VAL A 367 -7.71 0.44 4.39
CA VAL A 367 -7.39 0.82 3.01
C VAL A 367 -8.67 1.05 2.21
N SER A 368 -8.73 2.18 1.51
CA SER A 368 -9.73 2.46 0.48
C SER A 368 -9.07 2.71 -0.87
N LEU A 369 -9.70 2.26 -1.93
CA LEU A 369 -9.21 2.38 -3.30
C LEU A 369 -10.06 3.39 -4.07
N GLU A 370 -9.42 4.34 -4.73
CA GLU A 370 -10.03 5.28 -5.67
C GLU A 370 -9.45 5.04 -7.06
N ALA A 371 -10.26 4.56 -8.00
CA ALA A 371 -9.85 4.32 -9.38
C ALA A 371 -10.56 5.30 -10.32
N THR A 372 -9.81 5.78 -11.32
CA THR A 372 -10.31 6.68 -12.37
C THR A 372 -10.14 6.02 -13.73
N THR A 373 -11.19 6.04 -14.55
CA THR A 373 -11.14 5.55 -15.94
C THR A 373 -10.80 6.66 -16.94
N LEU A 374 -10.37 6.30 -18.14
CA LEU A 374 -10.07 7.24 -19.23
C LEU A 374 -11.22 8.24 -19.49
N GLU A 375 -10.86 9.48 -19.84
CA GLU A 375 -11.81 10.59 -20.05
C GLU A 375 -12.92 10.26 -21.06
N GLY A 376 -14.14 10.72 -20.77
CA GLY A 376 -15.28 10.69 -21.69
C GLY A 376 -16.23 9.49 -21.58
N ARG A 377 -16.08 8.63 -20.56
CA ARG A 377 -16.98 7.47 -20.34
C ARG A 377 -17.44 7.34 -18.90
N GLU A 378 -18.74 7.48 -18.69
CA GLU A 378 -19.37 7.30 -17.38
C GLU A 378 -19.53 5.81 -17.04
N LEU A 379 -19.35 5.50 -15.75
CA LEU A 379 -19.51 4.16 -15.21
C LEU A 379 -20.95 3.94 -14.74
N LYS A 380 -21.46 2.71 -14.94
CA LYS A 380 -22.81 2.29 -14.54
C LYS A 380 -22.80 1.46 -13.25
N SER A 381 -21.85 0.54 -13.13
CA SER A 381 -21.71 -0.35 -11.97
C SER A 381 -20.27 -0.83 -11.80
N GLY A 382 -19.88 -1.14 -10.57
CA GLY A 382 -18.55 -1.64 -10.25
C GLY A 382 -18.60 -2.50 -8.98
N THR A 383 -17.78 -3.53 -8.95
CA THR A 383 -17.68 -4.49 -7.84
C THR A 383 -16.23 -4.72 -7.49
N LEU A 384 -15.93 -4.76 -6.21
CA LEU A 384 -14.65 -5.16 -5.66
C LEU A 384 -14.78 -6.57 -5.10
N THR A 385 -13.99 -7.50 -5.63
CA THR A 385 -13.86 -8.85 -5.07
C THR A 385 -12.61 -8.88 -4.20
N VAL A 386 -12.77 -9.23 -2.92
CA VAL A 386 -11.70 -9.37 -1.95
C VAL A 386 -11.49 -10.85 -1.66
N LYS A 387 -10.28 -11.33 -1.93
CA LYS A 387 -9.87 -12.72 -1.67
C LYS A 387 -8.71 -12.73 -0.67
N THR A 388 -8.83 -13.53 0.39
CA THR A 388 -7.72 -13.81 1.32
C THR A 388 -6.80 -14.83 0.68
N LEU A 389 -5.50 -14.53 0.65
CA LEU A 389 -4.46 -15.44 0.19
C LEU A 389 -3.83 -16.14 1.40
N PRO A 390 -3.43 -17.43 1.28
CA PRO A 390 -2.70 -18.11 2.34
C PRO A 390 -1.36 -17.41 2.61
N LYS A 391 -1.01 -17.24 3.89
CA LYS A 391 0.29 -16.74 4.32
C LYS A 391 1.35 -17.81 3.98
N ASN A 392 2.27 -17.51 3.07
CA ASN A 392 3.42 -18.37 2.85
C ASN A 392 4.30 -18.27 4.11
N ILE A 393 4.23 -19.27 4.98
CA ILE A 393 5.22 -19.44 6.04
C ILE A 393 6.48 -19.93 5.36
N GLU A 394 7.46 -19.04 5.15
CA GLU A 394 8.83 -19.50 4.88
C GLU A 394 9.25 -20.30 6.11
N ARG A 395 9.35 -21.61 5.92
CA ARG A 395 9.79 -22.53 6.96
C ARG A 395 11.27 -22.24 7.15
N ASP A 396 11.61 -21.59 8.26
CA ASP A 396 12.98 -21.28 8.63
C ASP A 396 13.78 -22.60 8.66
N LEU A 397 14.70 -22.77 7.70
CA LEU A 397 15.46 -24.01 7.49
C LEU A 397 16.54 -24.25 8.57
N PHE A 398 16.53 -23.49 9.66
CA PHE A 398 17.61 -23.45 10.65
C PHE A 398 17.16 -23.64 12.10
N ASP A 399 15.88 -23.88 12.39
CA ASP A 399 15.37 -24.08 13.75
C ASP A 399 14.73 -25.47 13.97
N ASP A 400 15.48 -26.53 13.64
CA ASP A 400 15.23 -27.85 14.22
C ASP A 400 16.40 -28.16 15.17
N GLY A 401 16.15 -27.92 16.46
CA GLY A 401 16.99 -28.37 17.56
C GLY A 401 17.23 -29.88 17.46
N PHE A 402 18.49 -30.23 17.27
CA PHE A 402 19.01 -31.59 17.36
C PHE A 402 18.85 -32.09 18.80
N GLU A 403 17.70 -32.68 19.15
CA GLU A 403 17.60 -33.56 20.32
C GLU A 403 18.07 -34.96 19.89
N LEU A 404 19.30 -35.30 20.31
CA LEU A 404 19.83 -36.66 20.24
C LEU A 404 19.02 -37.57 21.18
N PRO A 405 18.46 -38.70 20.71
CA PRO A 405 17.88 -39.67 21.61
C PRO A 405 18.99 -40.43 22.34
N GLU A 406 18.87 -40.46 23.66
CA GLU A 406 19.67 -41.30 24.54
C GLU A 406 19.55 -42.79 24.18
N SER A 407 20.68 -43.47 24.22
CA SER A 407 20.82 -44.89 23.98
C SER A 407 20.41 -45.72 25.20
N GLU A 408 19.44 -46.64 25.05
CA GLU A 408 19.40 -47.88 25.82
C GLU A 408 18.82 -49.05 24.99
N GLY A 409 19.62 -50.12 24.86
CA GLY A 409 19.20 -51.46 25.29
C GLY A 409 18.33 -52.36 24.39
N SER A 410 19.02 -53.22 23.63
CA SER A 410 18.79 -54.68 23.43
C SER A 410 17.54 -55.24 22.70
N GLU A 411 17.87 -55.97 21.61
CA GLU A 411 17.42 -57.32 21.21
C GLU A 411 15.91 -57.63 21.10
N GLU A 412 15.41 -57.91 19.89
CA GLU A 412 15.23 -59.29 19.37
C GLU A 412 14.65 -59.28 17.94
N SER A 413 14.98 -60.35 17.22
CA SER A 413 14.65 -60.65 15.84
C SER A 413 13.18 -61.00 15.60
N GLY A 414 12.64 -60.58 14.46
CA GLY A 414 11.29 -60.96 14.01
C GLY A 414 11.03 -60.56 12.56
N ASP A 415 11.17 -61.54 11.68
CA ASP A 415 10.93 -61.54 10.24
C ASP A 415 9.46 -61.23 9.91
N THR A 416 9.15 -60.16 9.15
CA THR A 416 7.91 -60.09 8.33
C THR A 416 7.96 -59.00 7.25
N ASP A 417 7.83 -59.46 6.00
CA ASP A 417 7.23 -58.83 4.81
C ASP A 417 7.30 -57.30 4.62
N VAL A 418 8.17 -56.89 3.70
CA VAL A 418 8.21 -55.54 3.11
C VAL A 418 7.06 -55.38 2.11
N ASN A 419 6.09 -54.54 2.45
CA ASN A 419 5.13 -53.94 1.52
C ASN A 419 5.54 -52.47 1.33
N PRO A 420 5.90 -51.99 0.11
CA PRO A 420 6.35 -50.62 -0.08
C PRO A 420 5.17 -49.72 -0.46
N GLU A 421 4.33 -49.36 0.51
CA GLU A 421 3.41 -48.23 0.35
C GLU A 421 3.31 -47.44 1.67
N GLU A 422 3.47 -46.12 1.52
CA GLU A 422 3.25 -45.04 2.49
C GLU A 422 4.37 -44.73 3.50
N ASP A 423 5.19 -43.71 3.17
CA ASP A 423 5.51 -42.64 4.11
C ASP A 423 5.91 -41.37 3.33
N THR A 424 4.88 -40.71 2.79
CA THR A 424 4.99 -39.28 2.45
C THR A 424 4.42 -38.55 3.66
N PRO A 425 5.11 -37.55 4.25
CA PRO A 425 4.57 -36.81 5.39
C PRO A 425 3.21 -36.23 5.02
N PRO A 426 2.22 -36.18 5.94
CA PRO A 426 0.91 -35.66 5.62
C PRO A 426 1.08 -34.20 5.17
N LEU A 427 0.71 -33.92 3.91
CA LEU A 427 0.51 -32.55 3.45
C LEU A 427 -0.40 -31.87 4.48
N ALA A 428 0.11 -30.79 5.07
CA ALA A 428 -0.68 -29.89 5.89
C ALA A 428 -1.99 -29.63 5.15
N LYS A 429 -3.11 -29.97 5.79
CA LYS A 429 -4.44 -29.68 5.26
C LYS A 429 -4.54 -28.17 5.10
N GLU A 430 -4.44 -27.68 3.87
CA GLU A 430 -4.83 -26.32 3.52
C GLU A 430 -6.26 -26.10 4.04
N GLU A 431 -6.43 -25.16 4.98
CA GLU A 431 -7.76 -24.72 5.39
C GLU A 431 -8.55 -24.29 4.14
N PRO A 432 -9.85 -24.62 4.04
CA PRO A 432 -10.64 -24.24 2.88
C PRO A 432 -10.59 -22.72 2.70
N PRO A 433 -10.31 -22.20 1.48
CA PRO A 433 -10.18 -20.77 1.27
C PRO A 433 -11.48 -20.06 1.64
N THR A 434 -11.37 -19.06 2.51
CA THR A 434 -12.50 -18.20 2.89
C THR A 434 -13.20 -17.70 1.63
N PRO A 435 -14.55 -17.78 1.53
CA PRO A 435 -15.25 -17.38 0.33
C PRO A 435 -14.97 -15.90 0.01
N PRO A 436 -14.73 -15.55 -1.27
CA PRO A 436 -14.37 -14.18 -1.66
C PRO A 436 -15.53 -13.24 -1.34
N ARG A 437 -15.22 -12.11 -0.68
CA ARG A 437 -16.21 -11.08 -0.33
C ARG A 437 -16.39 -10.14 -1.53
N VAL A 438 -17.62 -9.95 -2.00
CA VAL A 438 -17.94 -9.02 -3.09
C VAL A 438 -18.59 -7.77 -2.51
N LEU A 439 -17.97 -6.62 -2.71
CA LEU A 439 -18.41 -5.31 -2.22
C LEU A 439 -18.79 -4.41 -3.40
N PRO A 440 -19.91 -3.65 -3.32
CA PRO A 440 -20.25 -2.68 -4.36
C PRO A 440 -19.32 -1.46 -4.30
N LEU A 441 -18.86 -0.99 -5.46
CA LEU A 441 -18.10 0.27 -5.57
C LEU A 441 -19.06 1.46 -5.67
N GLN A 442 -18.74 2.56 -5.00
CA GLN A 442 -19.46 3.82 -5.17
C GLN A 442 -18.97 4.50 -6.44
N ILE A 443 -19.88 4.95 -7.30
CA ILE A 443 -19.56 5.52 -8.61
C ILE A 443 -19.98 6.98 -8.67
N SER A 444 -19.07 7.82 -9.15
CA SER A 444 -19.31 9.23 -9.46
C SER A 444 -18.68 9.59 -10.81
N GLY A 445 -19.46 9.49 -11.88
CA GLY A 445 -19.01 9.78 -13.25
C GLY A 445 -17.94 8.79 -13.74
N THR A 446 -16.70 9.24 -13.85
CA THR A 446 -15.52 8.45 -14.26
C THR A 446 -14.72 7.87 -13.09
N ARG A 447 -15.14 8.14 -11.84
CA ARG A 447 -14.48 7.66 -10.63
C ARG A 447 -15.27 6.58 -9.93
N MET A 448 -14.55 5.60 -9.39
CA MET A 448 -15.09 4.57 -8.51
C MET A 448 -14.26 4.49 -7.23
N SER A 449 -14.95 4.41 -6.09
CA SER A 449 -14.31 4.29 -4.77
C SER A 449 -14.81 3.06 -4.03
N SER A 450 -13.90 2.34 -3.39
CA SER A 450 -14.24 1.23 -2.50
C SER A 450 -14.62 1.74 -1.09
N PRO A 451 -15.37 0.95 -0.31
CA PRO A 451 -15.43 1.14 1.14
C PRO A 451 -14.04 0.93 1.77
N GLU A 452 -13.89 1.37 3.01
CA GLU A 452 -12.72 1.11 3.84
C GLU A 452 -12.68 -0.38 4.22
N ILE A 453 -11.52 -1.01 4.00
CA ILE A 453 -11.27 -2.42 4.28
C ILE A 453 -10.22 -2.49 5.38
N LEU A 454 -10.56 -3.11 6.51
CA LEU A 454 -9.60 -3.41 7.57
C LEU A 454 -8.67 -4.52 7.10
N LEU A 455 -7.38 -4.34 7.35
CA LEU A 455 -6.36 -5.32 7.00
C LEU A 455 -5.95 -6.12 8.23
N ASP A 456 -6.10 -7.43 8.12
CA ASP A 456 -5.65 -8.39 9.12
C ASP A 456 -4.21 -8.85 8.83
N ASP A 457 -3.72 -9.87 9.53
CA ASP A 457 -2.42 -10.54 9.31
C ASP A 457 -2.25 -11.08 7.86
N GLN A 458 -3.34 -11.49 7.22
CA GLN A 458 -3.25 -12.27 5.99
C GLN A 458 -3.15 -11.39 4.72
N PRO A 459 -2.36 -11.80 3.71
CA PRO A 459 -2.33 -11.12 2.42
C PRO A 459 -3.69 -11.16 1.72
N LEU A 460 -4.04 -10.07 1.04
CA LEU A 460 -5.32 -9.89 0.36
C LEU A 460 -5.12 -9.63 -1.15
N GLU A 461 -6.03 -10.14 -1.97
CA GLU A 461 -6.13 -9.83 -3.40
C GLU A 461 -7.46 -9.09 -3.66
N PHE A 462 -7.33 -7.85 -4.14
CA PHE A 462 -8.42 -6.96 -4.52
C PHE A 462 -8.58 -6.99 -6.04
N GLN A 463 -9.71 -7.48 -6.54
CA GLN A 463 -10.04 -7.49 -7.96
C GLN A 463 -11.20 -6.53 -8.24
N LEU A 464 -10.90 -5.42 -8.93
CA LEU A 464 -11.90 -4.42 -9.34
C LEU A 464 -12.46 -4.80 -10.70
N ASN A 465 -13.78 -4.95 -10.80
CA ASN A 465 -14.50 -5.15 -12.06
C ASN A 465 -15.51 -4.01 -12.24
N TRP A 466 -15.70 -3.51 -13.47
CA TRP A 466 -16.61 -2.40 -13.75
C TRP A 466 -17.28 -2.51 -15.12
N ARG A 467 -18.36 -1.75 -15.27
CA ARG A 467 -19.14 -1.67 -16.51
C ARG A 467 -19.50 -0.22 -16.81
N ASP A 468 -19.36 0.18 -18.07
CA ASP A 468 -19.72 1.53 -18.52
C ASP A 468 -21.22 1.68 -18.84
N ILE A 469 -21.65 2.91 -19.11
CA ILE A 469 -23.03 3.23 -19.55
C ILE A 469 -23.44 2.53 -20.86
N ASN A 470 -22.48 2.06 -21.65
CA ASN A 470 -22.69 1.35 -22.92
C ASN A 470 -22.73 -0.18 -22.71
N ASP A 471 -22.82 -0.63 -21.46
CA ASP A 471 -22.85 -2.03 -21.04
C ASP A 471 -21.58 -2.84 -21.40
N LEU A 472 -20.47 -2.18 -21.71
CA LEU A 472 -19.17 -2.83 -21.91
C LEU A 472 -18.50 -3.09 -20.57
N ALA A 473 -18.23 -4.38 -20.30
CA ALA A 473 -17.43 -4.81 -19.15
C ALA A 473 -15.92 -4.64 -19.42
N ASP A 474 -15.13 -4.54 -18.35
CA ASP A 474 -13.68 -4.57 -18.43
C ASP A 474 -13.12 -5.98 -18.78
N ILE A 475 -11.81 -6.08 -19.05
CA ILE A 475 -11.13 -7.34 -19.36
C ILE A 475 -10.52 -7.91 -18.08
N GLY A 476 -11.26 -8.80 -17.41
CA GLY A 476 -10.71 -9.67 -16.36
C GLY A 476 -10.37 -9.00 -15.02
N GLY A 477 -10.75 -7.74 -14.82
CA GLY A 477 -10.54 -6.99 -13.58
C GLY A 477 -9.14 -6.43 -13.42
N HIS A 478 -9.02 -5.36 -12.65
CA HIS A 478 -7.73 -4.87 -12.17
C HIS A 478 -7.41 -5.49 -10.81
N ARG A 479 -6.34 -6.28 -10.74
CA ARG A 479 -5.92 -7.01 -9.53
C ARG A 479 -4.87 -6.23 -8.77
N ILE A 480 -5.05 -6.12 -7.46
CA ILE A 480 -4.13 -5.47 -6.54
C ILE A 480 -3.88 -6.44 -5.39
N ARG A 481 -2.64 -6.86 -5.20
CA ARG A 481 -2.21 -7.65 -4.06
C ARG A 481 -1.79 -6.72 -2.93
N VAL A 482 -2.31 -6.92 -1.73
CA VAL A 482 -1.98 -6.17 -0.52
C VAL A 482 -1.33 -7.11 0.46
N GLU A 483 -0.14 -6.75 0.92
CA GLU A 483 0.63 -7.51 1.91
C GLU A 483 0.83 -6.63 3.14
N PRO A 484 0.02 -6.83 4.20
CA PRO A 484 0.16 -6.11 5.45
C PRO A 484 1.43 -6.58 6.18
N LEU A 485 2.19 -5.64 6.72
CA LEU A 485 3.35 -5.90 7.57
C LEU A 485 2.95 -5.92 9.04
N GLU A 486 3.51 -6.86 9.79
CA GLU A 486 3.40 -6.87 11.24
C GLU A 486 4.39 -5.87 11.86
N ASP A 487 3.92 -5.19 12.90
CA ASP A 487 4.70 -4.29 13.75
C ASP A 487 5.65 -5.10 14.65
N GLN A 488 6.96 -4.95 14.44
CA GLN A 488 7.97 -5.73 15.13
C GLN A 488 8.28 -5.19 16.52
N LYS A 489 8.77 -6.04 17.42
CA LYS A 489 9.21 -5.60 18.75
C LYS A 489 10.42 -4.68 18.65
N PRO A 490 10.45 -3.57 19.42
CA PRO A 490 11.61 -2.69 19.44
C PRO A 490 12.82 -3.39 20.04
N LEU A 491 14.01 -2.97 19.62
CA LEU A 491 15.29 -3.45 20.12
C LEU A 491 15.98 -2.35 20.93
N ALA A 492 16.60 -2.70 22.05
CA ALA A 492 17.36 -1.78 22.90
C ALA A 492 18.74 -2.33 23.22
N TYR A 493 19.76 -1.48 23.12
CA TYR A 493 21.15 -1.83 23.35
C TYR A 493 21.85 -0.77 24.18
N ILE A 494 22.82 -1.20 24.98
CA ILE A 494 23.77 -0.33 25.69
C ILE A 494 25.13 -0.44 24.97
N GLN A 495 25.76 0.69 24.67
CA GLN A 495 27.08 0.77 24.04
C GLN A 495 28.01 1.68 24.84
N GLY A 496 29.32 1.51 24.63
CA GLY A 496 30.36 2.35 25.25
C GLY A 496 30.72 1.99 26.70
N ILE A 497 30.28 0.84 27.19
CA ILE A 497 30.66 0.30 28.50
C ILE A 497 30.77 -1.23 28.46
N GLU A 498 31.66 -1.77 29.27
CA GLU A 498 31.81 -3.22 29.45
C GLU A 498 30.62 -3.80 30.22
N ARG A 499 30.38 -5.11 30.07
CA ARG A 499 29.29 -5.80 30.77
C ARG A 499 29.45 -5.78 32.28
N GLN A 500 30.69 -5.74 32.78
CA GLN A 500 31.03 -5.63 34.18
C GLN A 500 32.02 -4.49 34.35
N THR A 501 31.70 -3.51 35.18
CA THR A 501 32.60 -2.37 35.43
C THR A 501 32.64 -2.06 36.91
N VAL A 502 33.84 -1.79 37.42
CA VAL A 502 34.08 -1.40 38.81
C VAL A 502 34.22 0.12 38.87
N ILE A 503 33.46 0.77 39.75
CA ILE A 503 33.48 2.23 39.91
C ILE A 503 33.45 2.61 41.39
N LEU A 504 33.96 3.79 41.73
CA LEU A 504 33.73 4.41 43.03
C LEU A 504 32.37 5.10 43.07
N GLU A 505 31.85 5.34 44.28
CA GLU A 505 30.66 6.18 44.50
C GLU A 505 30.79 7.57 43.84
N ASP A 506 32.02 8.07 43.84
CA ASP A 506 32.44 9.38 43.37
C ASP A 506 32.59 9.45 41.83
N ASP A 507 32.64 8.31 41.14
CA ASP A 507 32.87 8.27 39.70
C ASP A 507 31.62 8.64 38.89
N THR A 508 31.85 9.03 37.65
CA THR A 508 30.78 9.23 36.67
C THR A 508 31.13 8.47 35.40
N ILE A 509 30.31 7.49 35.07
CA ILE A 509 30.43 6.74 33.82
C ILE A 509 29.52 7.33 32.75
N SER A 510 29.90 7.13 31.49
CA SER A 510 29.09 7.52 30.35
C SER A 510 28.89 6.33 29.43
N PHE A 511 27.65 6.01 29.10
CA PHE A 511 27.29 4.96 28.15
C PHE A 511 26.15 5.43 27.26
N GLU A 512 26.04 4.89 26.05
CA GLU A 512 25.00 5.24 25.09
C GLU A 512 23.89 4.19 25.10
N ILE A 513 22.64 4.64 25.13
CA ILE A 513 21.47 3.80 24.92
C ILE A 513 20.98 4.03 23.52
N ILE A 514 20.84 2.96 22.74
CA ILE A 514 20.33 2.99 21.38
C ILE A 514 19.08 2.10 21.34
N ALA A 515 18.00 2.63 20.79
CA ALA A 515 16.82 1.83 20.48
C ALA A 515 16.44 1.95 19.01
N GLU A 516 16.00 0.83 18.45
CA GLU A 516 15.60 0.70 17.05
C GLU A 516 14.20 0.08 16.98
N ASP A 517 13.34 0.70 16.18
CA ASP A 517 11.96 0.29 15.98
C ASP A 517 11.49 0.64 14.56
N ASP A 518 10.60 -0.15 13.98
CA ASP A 518 10.12 0.04 12.61
C ASP A 518 9.12 1.21 12.49
N TYR A 519 8.31 1.43 13.52
CA TYR A 519 7.32 2.51 13.62
C TYR A 519 7.62 3.58 14.70
N GLY A 520 8.81 3.50 15.28
CA GLY A 520 9.37 4.49 16.20
C GLY A 520 9.05 4.23 17.67
N ALA A 521 9.99 4.60 18.53
CA ALA A 521 9.82 4.49 19.97
C ALA A 521 9.12 5.72 20.57
N ARG A 522 8.32 5.50 21.62
CA ARG A 522 7.70 6.56 22.42
C ARG A 522 8.73 7.23 23.33
N HIS A 523 9.53 6.45 24.04
CA HIS A 523 10.67 6.95 24.80
C HIS A 523 11.68 5.84 25.11
N ILE A 524 12.92 6.24 25.35
CA ILE A 524 13.97 5.37 25.87
C ILE A 524 14.35 5.77 27.28
N GLY A 525 14.78 4.79 28.06
CA GLY A 525 15.27 5.00 29.41
C GLY A 525 16.14 3.86 29.88
N TYR A 526 16.48 3.88 31.15
CA TYR A 526 17.17 2.80 31.81
C TYR A 526 16.58 2.56 33.20
N GLU A 527 16.64 1.30 33.61
CA GLU A 527 16.24 0.83 34.92
C GLU A 527 17.46 0.23 35.61
N TRP A 528 17.57 0.43 36.92
CA TRP A 528 18.60 -0.19 37.73
C TRP A 528 18.01 -0.93 38.91
N THR A 529 18.64 -2.06 39.22
CA THR A 529 18.32 -2.89 40.37
C THR A 529 19.59 -3.22 41.12
N GLY A 530 19.63 -2.83 42.40
CA GLY A 530 20.75 -3.06 43.28
C GLY A 530 20.68 -4.40 44.00
N GLU A 531 21.85 -4.89 44.39
CA GLU A 531 22.05 -6.01 45.30
C GLU A 531 23.26 -5.68 46.20
N PHE A 532 23.09 -5.81 47.53
CA PHE A 532 24.20 -5.59 48.45
C PHE A 532 25.17 -6.77 48.41
N THR A 533 26.46 -6.47 48.28
CA THR A 533 27.54 -7.46 48.31
C THR A 533 27.77 -8.02 49.73
N LYS A 534 27.39 -7.26 50.76
CA LYS A 534 27.47 -7.66 52.18
C LYS A 534 26.07 -7.83 52.78
N PRO A 535 25.81 -8.87 53.61
CA PRO A 535 24.53 -9.06 54.28
C PRO A 535 24.16 -7.83 55.11
N THR A 536 23.14 -7.11 54.65
CA THR A 536 22.74 -5.83 55.21
C THR A 536 21.22 -5.76 55.28
N ASP A 537 20.67 -5.21 56.36
CA ASP A 537 19.21 -5.06 56.55
C ASP A 537 18.63 -3.84 55.77
N GLU A 538 19.41 -3.24 54.85
CA GLU A 538 18.97 -2.14 53.97
C GLU A 538 18.23 -2.68 52.74
N THR A 539 17.37 -1.85 52.14
CA THR A 539 16.75 -2.17 50.85
C THR A 539 17.67 -1.76 49.70
N PRO A 540 18.01 -2.67 48.78
CA PRO A 540 18.87 -2.34 47.65
C PRO A 540 18.27 -1.22 46.78
N SER A 541 19.13 -0.40 46.19
CA SER A 541 18.69 0.73 45.37
C SER A 541 17.96 0.26 44.13
N ARG A 542 16.77 0.78 43.88
CA ARG A 542 15.99 0.49 42.67
C ARG A 542 15.41 1.78 42.12
N GLY A 543 15.39 1.90 40.80
CA GLY A 543 14.81 3.05 40.14
C GLY A 543 14.85 2.93 38.63
N SER A 544 14.07 3.78 37.96
CA SER A 544 14.07 3.89 36.51
C SER A 544 14.08 5.36 36.10
N HIS A 545 14.68 5.65 34.95
CA HIS A 545 14.82 7.01 34.45
C HIS A 545 14.59 7.07 32.95
N ILE A 546 13.64 7.91 32.52
CA ILE A 546 13.40 8.20 31.11
C ILE A 546 14.44 9.20 30.62
N LEU A 547 15.14 8.85 29.55
CA LEU A 547 16.24 9.61 29.01
C LEU A 547 15.77 10.60 27.94
N GLU A 548 15.04 10.10 26.95
CA GLU A 548 14.64 10.88 25.78
C GLU A 548 13.29 10.39 25.25
N ALA A 549 12.44 11.33 24.83
CA ALA A 549 11.18 11.04 24.16
C ALA A 549 11.42 10.91 22.65
N GLY A 550 10.88 9.86 22.04
CA GLY A 550 10.96 9.63 20.61
C GLY A 550 9.76 10.19 19.85
N GLY A 551 9.68 9.85 18.56
CA GLY A 551 8.60 10.26 17.67
C GLY A 551 8.07 9.13 16.81
N PRO A 552 6.82 9.20 16.32
CA PRO A 552 6.14 8.10 15.61
C PRO A 552 6.70 7.74 14.21
N ASN A 553 7.85 8.31 13.84
CA ASN A 553 8.57 8.02 12.59
C ASN A 553 10.09 7.95 12.81
N GLN A 554 10.53 8.01 14.07
CA GLN A 554 11.93 8.01 14.42
C GLN A 554 12.37 6.56 14.66
N ARG A 555 12.84 5.91 13.60
CA ARG A 555 13.25 4.50 13.65
C ARG A 555 14.43 4.20 14.57
N ARG A 556 15.30 5.19 14.77
CA ARG A 556 16.46 5.10 15.64
C ARG A 556 16.49 6.29 16.57
N ILE A 557 16.54 6.01 17.86
CA ILE A 557 16.74 7.00 18.92
C ILE A 557 17.94 6.57 19.73
N ALA A 558 18.80 7.53 20.06
CA ALA A 558 20.01 7.26 20.81
C ALA A 558 20.27 8.41 21.78
N GLY A 559 20.64 8.07 23.01
CA GLY A 559 20.93 9.04 24.06
C GLY A 559 22.10 8.60 24.91
N VAL A 560 23.01 9.53 25.20
CA VAL A 560 24.14 9.30 26.11
C VAL A 560 23.68 9.49 27.55
N VAL A 561 23.93 8.52 28.41
CA VAL A 561 23.65 8.56 29.84
C VAL A 561 24.94 8.89 30.59
N HIS A 562 24.91 9.96 31.38
CA HIS A 562 25.92 10.24 32.40
C HIS A 562 25.41 9.74 33.76
N PHE A 563 25.93 8.60 34.20
CA PHE A 563 25.51 7.94 35.42
C PHE A 563 26.55 8.19 36.53
N SER A 564 26.09 8.80 37.64
CA SER A 564 26.90 9.01 38.84
C SER A 564 26.11 8.53 40.07
N PRO A 565 26.63 7.54 40.82
CA PRO A 565 25.99 7.03 42.04
C PRO A 565 25.70 8.13 43.06
N LYS A 566 26.68 9.00 43.33
CA LYS A 566 26.57 10.10 44.29
C LYS A 566 25.43 11.08 43.98
N THR A 567 25.23 11.43 42.71
CA THR A 567 24.13 12.33 42.30
C THR A 567 22.75 11.74 42.54
N ARG A 568 22.65 10.40 42.64
CA ARG A 568 21.42 9.64 42.85
C ARG A 568 21.31 9.08 44.27
N ASN A 569 22.25 9.43 45.15
CA ASN A 569 22.32 8.93 46.52
C ASN A 569 22.31 7.40 46.61
N ILE A 570 23.02 6.73 45.69
CA ILE A 570 23.12 5.27 45.62
C ILE A 570 24.34 4.86 46.45
N PRO A 571 24.17 4.14 47.58
CA PRO A 571 25.30 3.66 48.37
C PRO A 571 26.07 2.55 47.63
N PRO A 572 27.31 2.26 48.04
CA PRO A 572 28.13 1.16 47.49
C PRO A 572 27.39 -0.19 47.50
N GLN A 573 27.20 -0.77 46.32
CA GLN A 573 26.50 -2.02 46.07
C GLN A 573 26.73 -2.49 44.63
N GLN A 574 26.31 -3.71 44.31
CA GLN A 574 26.25 -4.19 42.92
C GLN A 574 24.96 -3.66 42.27
N LEU A 575 25.05 -3.14 41.06
CA LEU A 575 23.93 -2.53 40.33
C LEU A 575 23.79 -3.15 38.95
N SER A 576 22.66 -3.83 38.69
CA SER A 576 22.28 -4.28 37.36
C SER A 576 21.50 -3.19 36.65
N ILE A 577 22.06 -2.61 35.59
CA ILE A 577 21.43 -1.60 34.75
C ILE A 577 20.97 -2.23 33.43
N ARG A 578 19.74 -1.96 33.02
CA ARG A 578 19.18 -2.33 31.72
C ARG A 578 18.63 -1.10 31.04
N ALA A 579 18.85 -0.97 29.74
CA ALA A 579 18.10 -0.02 28.95
C ALA A 579 16.69 -0.57 28.70
N PHE A 580 15.71 0.31 28.61
CA PHE A 580 14.38 -0.03 28.17
C PHE A 580 13.90 0.90 27.06
N VAL A 581 13.05 0.36 26.20
CA VAL A 581 12.33 1.08 25.16
C VAL A 581 10.85 0.77 25.31
N GLU A 582 10.04 1.81 25.19
CA GLU A 582 8.58 1.69 25.09
C GLU A 582 8.18 2.23 23.73
N ASP A 583 7.49 1.42 22.95
CA ASP A 583 6.96 1.76 21.64
C ASP A 583 5.51 2.23 21.72
N TYR A 584 4.89 2.48 20.57
CA TYR A 584 3.49 2.90 20.51
C TYR A 584 2.50 1.72 20.50
N PHE A 585 2.98 0.48 20.40
CA PHE A 585 2.12 -0.70 20.31
C PHE A 585 1.34 -0.94 21.62
N PRO A 586 0.01 -1.12 21.57
CA PRO A 586 -0.79 -1.31 22.77
C PRO A 586 -0.40 -2.59 23.54
N GLU A 587 -0.37 -2.50 24.88
CA GLU A 587 -0.15 -3.64 25.78
C GLU A 587 1.22 -4.36 25.68
N ARG A 588 2.16 -3.87 24.86
CA ARG A 588 3.53 -4.43 24.76
C ARG A 588 4.38 -4.12 25.99
N GLY A 589 4.23 -2.92 26.54
CA GLY A 589 5.01 -2.46 27.70
C GLY A 589 6.49 -2.23 27.38
N ARG A 590 7.33 -2.22 28.43
CA ARG A 590 8.78 -1.96 28.29
C ARG A 590 9.52 -3.19 27.78
N VAL A 591 10.31 -3.02 26.71
CA VAL A 591 11.26 -4.03 26.21
C VAL A 591 12.65 -3.68 26.69
N TYR A 592 13.42 -4.68 27.15
CA TYR A 592 14.68 -4.48 27.86
C TYR A 592 15.89 -4.95 27.05
N SER A 593 17.03 -4.27 27.25
CA SER A 593 18.34 -4.72 26.77
C SER A 593 18.94 -5.82 27.65
N GLU A 594 20.04 -6.41 27.20
CA GLU A 594 20.93 -7.17 28.09
C GLU A 594 21.40 -6.27 29.26
N PRO A 595 21.48 -6.81 30.50
CA PRO A 595 21.93 -6.05 31.66
C PRO A 595 23.45 -5.87 31.65
N ILE A 596 23.89 -4.67 32.06
CA ILE A 596 25.26 -4.41 32.50
C ILE A 596 25.30 -4.42 34.03
N THR A 597 26.45 -4.78 34.61
CA THR A 597 26.66 -4.83 36.06
C THR A 597 27.71 -3.81 36.46
N LEU A 598 27.35 -2.89 37.35
CA LEU A 598 28.28 -1.97 37.98
C LEU A 598 28.55 -2.40 39.41
N HIS A 599 29.82 -2.59 39.75
CA HIS A 599 30.25 -2.81 41.12
C HIS A 599 30.67 -1.47 41.71
N ILE A 600 29.81 -0.86 42.52
CA ILE A 600 30.09 0.40 43.21
C ILE A 600 30.81 0.04 44.51
N LEU A 601 32.11 0.33 44.58
CA LEU A 601 32.96 -0.01 45.71
C LEU A 601 33.18 1.20 46.63
N THR A 602 33.46 0.93 47.91
CA THR A 602 34.08 1.94 48.78
C THR A 602 35.54 2.17 48.37
N LYS A 603 36.14 3.28 48.82
CA LYS A 603 37.57 3.53 48.59
C LYS A 603 38.45 2.43 49.17
N ASP A 604 38.16 1.93 50.37
CA ASP A 604 38.91 0.81 50.93
C ASP A 604 38.76 -0.51 50.14
N GLU A 605 37.56 -0.83 49.64
CA GLU A 605 37.31 -2.02 48.83
C GLU A 605 38.04 -1.94 47.48
N GLN A 606 38.05 -0.74 46.88
CA GLN A 606 38.85 -0.51 45.68
C GLN A 606 40.35 -0.61 46.00
N ALA A 607 40.83 -0.12 47.14
CA ALA A 607 42.23 -0.25 47.54
C ALA A 607 42.65 -1.72 47.69
N GLN A 608 41.77 -2.59 48.21
CA GLN A 608 41.99 -4.04 48.21
C GLN A 608 42.03 -4.61 46.80
N LEU A 609 41.11 -4.21 45.92
CA LEU A 609 41.11 -4.65 44.52
C LEU A 609 42.37 -4.17 43.76
N LEU A 610 42.87 -2.97 44.06
CA LEU A 610 44.15 -2.46 43.54
C LEU A 610 45.30 -3.32 44.02
N LYS A 611 45.33 -3.66 45.30
CA LYS A 611 46.33 -4.58 45.84
C LYS A 611 46.27 -5.95 45.14
N ASP A 612 45.09 -6.53 44.94
CA ASP A 612 44.93 -7.81 44.23
C ASP A 612 45.35 -7.73 42.74
N LYS A 613 45.15 -6.58 42.09
CA LYS A 613 45.68 -6.32 40.74
C LYS A 613 47.21 -6.19 40.79
N PHE A 614 47.77 -5.53 41.80
CA PHE A 614 49.21 -5.36 41.96
C PHE A 614 49.91 -6.69 42.25
N ASP A 615 49.36 -7.51 43.14
CA ASP A 615 49.82 -8.89 43.41
C ASP A 615 49.90 -9.72 42.12
N ARG A 616 48.92 -9.58 41.22
CA ARG A 616 48.93 -10.23 39.90
C ARG A 616 50.05 -9.73 39.01
N ILE A 617 50.24 -8.41 38.91
CA ILE A 617 51.34 -7.80 38.14
C ILE A 617 52.70 -8.27 38.67
N ILE A 618 52.88 -8.32 40.00
CA ILE A 618 54.10 -8.82 40.62
C ILE A 618 54.32 -10.29 40.29
N GLY A 619 53.28 -11.13 40.39
CA GLY A 619 53.37 -12.54 40.04
C GLY A 619 53.78 -12.77 38.58
N GLU A 620 53.17 -12.02 37.66
CA GLU A 620 53.51 -12.08 36.23
C GLU A 620 54.91 -11.52 35.93
N LEU A 621 55.35 -10.49 36.66
CA LEU A 621 56.72 -9.97 36.57
C LEU A 621 57.74 -11.01 37.05
N GLU A 622 57.48 -11.68 38.18
CA GLU A 622 58.33 -12.77 38.67
C GLU A 622 58.38 -13.94 37.69
N ASP A 623 57.25 -14.26 37.04
CA ASP A 623 57.21 -15.27 35.97
C ASP A 623 58.03 -14.85 34.73
N ALA A 624 57.95 -13.57 34.35
CA ALA A 624 58.80 -13.02 33.28
C ALA A 624 60.29 -13.09 33.65
N ALA A 625 60.66 -12.75 34.87
CA ALA A 625 62.04 -12.85 35.36
C ALA A 625 62.53 -14.30 35.46
N ARG A 626 61.66 -15.24 35.85
CA ARG A 626 61.97 -16.68 35.84
C ARG A 626 62.22 -17.19 34.42
N ARG A 627 61.39 -16.77 33.45
CA ARG A 627 61.61 -17.09 32.02
C ARG A 627 62.91 -16.50 31.51
N GLU A 628 63.18 -15.25 31.86
CA GLU A 628 64.43 -14.57 31.52
C GLU A 628 65.66 -15.31 32.07
N GLN A 629 65.59 -15.76 33.34
CA GLN A 629 66.68 -16.52 33.95
C GLN A 629 66.94 -17.85 33.25
N ASN A 630 65.88 -18.53 32.80
CA ASN A 630 66.00 -19.78 32.04
C ASN A 630 66.62 -19.54 30.65
N ASN A 631 66.23 -18.46 29.97
CA ASN A 631 66.83 -18.05 28.68
C ASN A 631 68.31 -17.68 28.85
N PHE A 632 68.64 -16.92 29.89
CA PHE A 632 70.02 -16.57 30.23
C PHE A 632 70.88 -17.81 30.48
N ASP A 633 70.37 -18.79 31.25
CA ASP A 633 71.10 -20.05 31.48
C ASP A 633 71.30 -20.85 30.19
N GLU A 634 70.35 -20.82 29.26
CA GLU A 634 70.44 -21.46 27.94
C GLU A 634 71.47 -20.75 27.04
N ASN A 635 71.48 -19.43 26.99
CA ASN A 635 72.50 -18.63 26.29
C ASN A 635 73.90 -18.91 26.83
N ARG A 636 74.05 -19.07 28.16
CA ARG A 636 75.33 -19.50 28.76
C ARG A 636 75.74 -20.92 28.38
N ARG A 637 74.80 -21.83 28.11
CA ARG A 637 75.11 -23.16 27.58
C ARG A 637 75.59 -23.07 26.13
N LEU A 638 74.97 -22.21 25.32
CA LEU A 638 75.39 -21.96 23.94
C LEU A 638 76.80 -21.34 23.88
N ASP A 639 77.16 -20.42 24.79
CA ASP A 639 78.52 -19.85 24.84
C ASP A 639 79.63 -20.88 25.19
N GLN A 640 79.27 -21.97 25.88
CA GLN A 640 80.20 -23.07 26.17
C GLN A 640 80.55 -23.92 24.94
N GLU A 641 79.77 -23.81 23.86
CA GLU A 641 80.08 -24.46 22.59
C GLU A 641 81.27 -23.78 21.89
N ASP A 642 82.02 -24.55 21.10
CA ASP A 642 83.11 -24.00 20.27
C ASP A 642 82.55 -23.06 19.19
N ALA A 643 83.32 -22.03 18.80
CA ALA A 643 82.88 -21.01 17.84
C ALA A 643 82.36 -21.61 16.52
N GLU A 644 82.98 -22.69 16.04
CA GLU A 644 82.56 -23.40 14.83
C GLU A 644 81.21 -24.15 15.00
N ASN A 645 80.91 -24.63 16.21
CA ASN A 645 79.68 -25.39 16.48
C ASN A 645 78.44 -24.50 16.68
N LEU A 646 78.63 -23.20 16.98
CA LEU A 646 77.54 -22.23 17.08
C LEU A 646 76.81 -22.02 15.75
N GLN A 647 77.49 -22.24 14.61
CA GLN A 647 76.90 -22.09 13.28
C GLN A 647 76.23 -23.36 12.73
N ASN A 648 76.20 -24.45 13.50
CA ASN A 648 75.49 -25.68 13.15
C ASN A 648 73.97 -25.45 13.18
N ASP A 649 73.24 -26.18 12.34
CA ASP A 649 71.78 -26.03 12.18
C ASP A 649 71.03 -26.18 13.53
N ASP A 650 71.40 -27.16 14.37
CA ASP A 650 70.79 -27.37 15.70
C ASP A 650 70.98 -26.18 16.67
N ASN A 651 72.15 -25.53 16.64
CA ASN A 651 72.45 -24.40 17.53
C ASN A 651 71.89 -23.07 16.98
N LYS A 652 71.74 -22.95 15.65
CA LYS A 652 71.00 -21.86 15.03
C LYS A 652 69.52 -21.89 15.39
N GLU A 653 68.88 -23.07 15.31
CA GLU A 653 67.47 -23.22 15.74
C GLU A 653 67.30 -22.87 17.23
N ARG A 654 68.27 -23.23 18.08
CA ARG A 654 68.27 -22.83 19.50
C ARG A 654 68.42 -21.31 19.67
N LEU A 655 69.32 -20.66 18.93
CA LEU A 655 69.48 -19.19 18.97
C LEU A 655 68.24 -18.45 18.44
N GLU A 656 67.63 -18.94 17.36
CA GLU A 656 66.34 -18.42 16.84
C GLU A 656 65.25 -18.54 17.91
N GLN A 657 65.17 -19.67 18.61
CA GLN A 657 64.22 -19.85 19.72
C GLN A 657 64.52 -18.90 20.89
N GLN A 658 65.80 -18.60 21.18
CA GLN A 658 66.17 -17.64 22.22
C GLN A 658 65.76 -16.21 21.84
N GLU A 659 65.94 -15.80 20.58
CA GLU A 659 65.45 -14.50 20.09
C GLU A 659 63.93 -14.40 20.18
N LEU A 660 63.20 -15.44 19.77
CA LEU A 660 61.73 -15.46 19.90
C LEU A 660 61.29 -15.36 21.36
N ASN A 661 61.94 -16.11 22.26
CA ASN A 661 61.63 -16.05 23.69
C ASN A 661 61.95 -14.66 24.29
N GLU A 662 63.00 -13.98 23.82
CA GLU A 662 63.34 -12.60 24.22
C GLU A 662 62.26 -11.62 23.74
N ALA A 663 61.82 -11.74 22.49
CA ALA A 663 60.75 -10.91 21.93
C ALA A 663 59.42 -11.08 22.69
N GLU A 664 59.04 -12.31 23.04
CA GLU A 664 57.86 -12.58 23.88
C GLU A 664 58.00 -11.95 25.28
N ASN A 665 59.21 -11.94 25.85
CA ASN A 665 59.43 -11.35 27.17
C ASN A 665 59.41 -9.82 27.13
N ILE A 666 59.88 -9.20 26.04
CA ILE A 666 59.77 -7.75 25.78
C ILE A 666 58.29 -7.34 25.71
N GLU A 667 57.48 -8.08 24.95
CA GLU A 667 56.04 -7.82 24.82
C GLU A 667 55.34 -7.97 26.18
N LYS A 668 55.68 -9.01 26.95
CA LYS A 668 55.10 -9.19 28.28
C LYS A 668 55.50 -8.06 29.23
N MET A 669 56.76 -7.62 29.21
CA MET A 669 57.21 -6.49 30.04
C MET A 669 56.48 -5.20 29.66
N LYS A 670 56.21 -4.99 28.37
CA LYS A 670 55.41 -3.87 27.89
C LYS A 670 53.99 -3.92 28.44
N GLU A 671 53.30 -5.06 28.29
CA GLU A 671 51.96 -5.29 28.85
C GLU A 671 51.92 -5.03 30.36
N LEU A 672 52.92 -5.52 31.10
CA LEU A 672 53.03 -5.29 32.54
C LEU A 672 53.19 -3.80 32.89
N SER A 673 54.01 -3.06 32.13
CA SER A 673 54.15 -1.61 32.33
C SER A 673 52.85 -0.85 32.06
N GLU A 674 52.09 -1.22 31.01
CA GLU A 674 50.79 -0.63 30.69
C GLU A 674 49.73 -0.94 31.77
N ASN A 675 49.70 -2.19 32.25
CA ASN A 675 48.82 -2.60 33.36
C ASN A 675 49.18 -1.86 34.66
N MET A 676 50.48 -1.63 34.92
CA MET A 676 50.95 -0.88 36.07
C MET A 676 50.61 0.62 35.97
N GLU A 677 50.65 1.21 34.77
CA GLU A 677 50.18 2.58 34.52
C GLU A 677 48.67 2.72 34.82
N GLN A 678 47.86 1.77 34.36
CA GLN A 678 46.42 1.72 34.68
C GLN A 678 46.18 1.60 36.18
N LEU A 679 46.92 0.73 36.87
CA LEU A 679 46.85 0.56 38.32
C LEU A 679 47.18 1.87 39.05
N LEU A 680 48.24 2.56 38.63
CA LEU A 680 48.63 3.86 39.20
C LEU A 680 47.53 4.92 38.98
N GLY A 681 46.90 4.92 37.80
CA GLY A 681 45.75 5.77 37.49
C GLY A 681 44.54 5.49 38.40
N ASP A 682 44.20 4.23 38.63
CA ASP A 682 43.11 3.85 39.53
C ASP A 682 43.45 4.19 41.00
N ALA A 683 44.72 4.01 41.42
CA ALA A 683 45.21 4.41 42.74
C ALA A 683 45.14 5.93 42.97
N LEU A 684 45.44 6.73 41.95
CA LEU A 684 45.27 8.19 41.99
C LEU A 684 43.80 8.59 42.21
N LYS A 685 42.86 7.91 41.54
CA LYS A 685 41.41 8.16 41.69
C LYS A 685 40.90 7.80 43.08
N ASN A 686 41.38 6.68 43.63
CA ASN A 686 41.08 6.25 44.98
C ASN A 686 41.43 7.36 46.01
N GLY A 687 42.65 7.88 45.87
CA GLY A 687 43.14 9.04 46.62
C GLY A 687 43.58 8.76 48.05
N GLU A 688 43.39 7.53 48.56
CA GLU A 688 43.78 7.10 49.91
C GLU A 688 45.16 6.41 49.96
N VAL A 689 45.74 6.11 48.80
CA VAL A 689 47.11 5.60 48.70
C VAL A 689 48.09 6.71 49.07
N ASP A 690 49.05 6.37 49.93
CA ASP A 690 50.05 7.32 50.44
C ASP A 690 51.05 7.72 49.34
N PRO A 691 51.59 8.96 49.40
CA PRO A 691 52.49 9.46 48.35
C PRO A 691 53.77 8.64 48.16
N GLU A 692 54.33 8.07 49.23
CA GLU A 692 55.56 7.27 49.17
C GLU A 692 55.33 5.96 48.41
N THR A 693 54.23 5.27 48.70
CA THR A 693 53.81 4.07 47.95
C THR A 693 53.58 4.41 46.47
N MET A 694 52.90 5.52 46.18
CA MET A 694 52.68 5.98 44.80
C MET A 694 53.99 6.26 44.07
N GLN A 695 54.99 6.82 44.76
CA GLN A 695 56.32 7.06 44.21
C GLN A 695 57.00 5.74 43.83
N LYS A 696 57.04 4.77 44.74
CA LYS A 696 57.65 3.45 44.46
C LYS A 696 56.90 2.70 43.36
N MET A 697 55.57 2.82 43.28
CA MET A 697 54.79 2.26 42.18
C MET A 697 55.16 2.92 40.84
N ALA A 698 55.31 4.24 40.80
CA ALA A 698 55.72 4.97 39.60
C ALA A 698 57.16 4.62 39.17
N GLU A 699 58.10 4.53 40.12
CA GLU A 699 59.47 4.09 39.87
C GLU A 699 59.51 2.65 39.32
N THR A 700 58.72 1.76 39.90
CA THR A 700 58.59 0.36 39.43
C THR A 700 58.06 0.33 37.99
N MET A 701 57.00 1.07 37.70
CA MET A 701 56.44 1.21 36.35
C MET A 701 57.48 1.77 35.37
N GLN A 702 58.23 2.81 35.76
CA GLN A 702 59.28 3.39 34.92
C GLN A 702 60.41 2.39 34.65
N LYS A 703 60.86 1.63 35.65
CA LYS A 703 61.86 0.58 35.46
C LYS A 703 61.36 -0.53 34.52
N MET A 704 60.10 -0.96 34.63
CA MET A 704 59.50 -1.90 33.66
C MET A 704 59.48 -1.32 32.23
N GLN A 705 59.14 -0.03 32.11
CA GLN A 705 59.13 0.66 30.82
C GLN A 705 60.53 0.77 30.22
N GLU A 706 61.55 1.12 31.01
CA GLU A 706 62.95 1.17 30.59
C GLU A 706 63.47 -0.22 30.20
N LEU A 707 63.14 -1.25 30.98
CA LEU A 707 63.46 -2.64 30.69
C LEU A 707 62.89 -3.07 29.33
N SER A 708 61.62 -2.78 29.06
CA SER A 708 60.94 -3.13 27.80
C SER A 708 61.41 -2.30 26.60
N GLN A 709 61.63 -0.99 26.77
CA GLN A 709 61.90 -0.08 25.65
C GLN A 709 63.38 0.10 25.33
N GLN A 710 64.27 -0.14 26.30
CA GLN A 710 65.70 0.16 26.15
C GLN A 710 66.62 -1.03 26.39
N ASP A 711 66.41 -1.82 27.45
CA ASP A 711 67.41 -2.82 27.86
C ASP A 711 67.23 -4.18 27.18
N MET A 712 66.05 -4.82 27.28
CA MET A 712 65.78 -6.09 26.60
C MET A 712 65.91 -6.03 25.07
N PRO A 713 65.48 -4.96 24.37
CA PRO A 713 65.70 -4.84 22.93
C PRO A 713 67.18 -4.82 22.53
N LYS A 714 68.11 -4.44 23.42
CA LYS A 714 69.55 -4.57 23.15
C LYS A 714 69.98 -6.04 23.15
N VAL A 715 69.42 -6.85 24.05
CA VAL A 715 69.67 -8.30 24.13
C VAL A 715 69.14 -8.97 22.87
N GLU A 716 67.88 -8.72 22.50
CA GLU A 716 67.27 -9.23 21.27
C GLU A 716 68.12 -8.88 20.03
N LYS A 717 68.52 -7.61 19.91
CA LYS A 717 69.37 -7.16 18.80
C LYS A 717 70.72 -7.90 18.77
N LYS A 718 71.33 -8.14 19.92
CA LYS A 718 72.62 -8.86 20.02
C LYS A 718 72.48 -10.35 19.73
N LEU A 719 71.36 -10.97 20.13
CA LEU A 719 71.01 -12.34 19.74
C LEU A 719 70.77 -12.45 18.23
N ASN A 720 70.14 -11.44 17.61
CA ASN A 720 69.95 -11.38 16.16
C ASN A 720 71.30 -11.20 15.41
N GLU A 721 72.17 -10.29 15.88
CA GLU A 721 73.53 -10.10 15.34
C GLU A 721 74.38 -11.40 15.42
N ALA A 722 74.21 -12.18 16.49
CA ALA A 722 74.88 -13.48 16.66
C ALA A 722 74.43 -14.54 15.64
N GLN A 723 73.22 -14.41 15.10
CA GLN A 723 72.61 -15.32 14.12
C GLN A 723 72.89 -14.95 12.66
N ASP A 724 73.42 -13.76 12.37
CA ASP A 724 73.62 -13.29 10.99
C ASP A 724 74.47 -14.29 10.17
N PRO A 725 73.94 -14.84 9.06
CA PRO A 725 74.67 -15.77 8.18
C PRO A 725 75.98 -15.20 7.61
N SER A 726 76.13 -13.88 7.64
CA SER A 726 77.29 -13.13 7.15
C SER A 726 78.40 -12.96 8.20
N SER A 727 78.12 -13.26 9.47
CA SER A 727 79.06 -13.13 10.59
C SER A 727 80.07 -14.27 10.64
N THR A 728 81.31 -13.98 11.05
CA THR A 728 82.32 -15.02 11.29
C THR A 728 81.99 -15.80 12.58
N PRO A 729 82.39 -17.08 12.69
CA PRO A 729 82.19 -17.86 13.92
C PRO A 729 82.67 -17.17 15.21
N GLU A 730 83.80 -16.46 15.12
CA GLU A 730 84.34 -15.66 16.24
C GLU A 730 83.50 -14.43 16.57
N GLN A 731 82.89 -13.80 15.55
CA GLN A 731 82.02 -12.63 15.74
C GLN A 731 80.67 -13.04 16.34
N SER A 732 80.05 -14.11 15.85
CA SER A 732 78.82 -14.68 16.45
C SER A 732 79.00 -15.05 17.91
N LYS A 733 80.16 -15.64 18.27
CA LYS A 733 80.48 -15.93 19.68
C LYS A 733 80.64 -14.66 20.52
N LYS A 734 81.24 -13.61 19.96
CA LYS A 734 81.38 -12.32 20.64
C LYS A 734 80.03 -11.63 20.85
N ASP A 735 79.17 -11.62 19.83
CA ASP A 735 77.85 -10.99 19.92
C ASP A 735 76.94 -11.75 20.90
N LEU A 736 77.06 -13.09 20.97
CA LEU A 736 76.41 -13.90 22.00
C LEU A 736 76.92 -13.57 23.42
N GLN A 737 78.23 -13.33 23.60
CA GLN A 737 78.78 -12.91 24.89
C GLN A 737 78.31 -11.51 25.31
N GLU A 738 78.23 -10.58 24.35
CA GLU A 738 77.67 -9.24 24.57
C GLU A 738 76.17 -9.34 24.93
N ALA A 739 75.40 -10.21 24.28
CA ALA A 739 74.00 -10.50 24.62
C ALA A 739 73.88 -11.01 26.07
N ILE A 740 74.68 -12.00 26.46
CA ILE A 740 74.68 -12.55 27.83
C ILE A 740 75.04 -11.47 28.86
N GLU A 741 76.01 -10.59 28.58
CA GLU A 741 76.37 -9.51 29.51
C GLU A 741 75.20 -8.53 29.73
N GLU A 742 74.56 -8.09 28.65
CA GLU A 742 73.38 -7.20 28.72
C GLU A 742 72.18 -7.90 29.38
N GLN A 743 71.96 -9.18 29.06
CA GLN A 743 70.90 -9.99 29.66
C GLN A 743 71.09 -10.17 31.18
N GLY A 744 72.35 -10.29 31.64
CA GLY A 744 72.67 -10.26 33.07
C GLY A 744 72.30 -8.93 33.75
N LYS A 745 72.45 -7.80 33.05
CA LYS A 745 72.02 -6.48 33.55
C LYS A 745 70.49 -6.37 33.59
N VAL A 746 69.80 -6.91 32.58
CA VAL A 746 68.33 -7.01 32.54
C VAL A 746 67.82 -7.81 33.75
N LEU A 747 68.40 -8.97 34.03
CA LEU A 747 68.00 -9.81 35.18
C LEU A 747 68.19 -9.10 36.52
N GLU A 748 69.30 -8.38 36.70
CA GLU A 748 69.52 -7.61 37.93
C GLU A 748 68.51 -6.47 38.07
N LYS A 749 68.24 -5.73 36.99
CA LYS A 749 67.19 -4.70 36.98
C LYS A 749 65.79 -5.27 37.22
N MET A 750 65.47 -6.44 36.66
CA MET A 750 64.21 -7.13 36.96
C MET A 750 64.12 -7.49 38.44
N ARG A 751 65.20 -7.99 39.04
CA ARG A 751 65.27 -8.32 40.48
C ARG A 751 65.04 -7.09 41.36
N GLU A 752 65.70 -5.97 41.05
CA GLU A 752 65.48 -4.70 41.74
C GLU A 752 64.04 -4.19 41.57
N THR A 753 63.46 -4.36 40.37
CA THR A 753 62.08 -3.96 40.07
C THR A 753 61.08 -4.80 40.86
N ILE A 754 61.29 -6.12 40.96
CA ILE A 754 60.48 -7.03 41.78
C ILE A 754 60.59 -6.68 43.26
N GLU A 755 61.79 -6.36 43.76
CA GLU A 755 61.99 -5.97 45.16
C GLU A 755 61.28 -4.66 45.48
N GLY A 756 61.42 -3.65 44.62
CA GLY A 756 60.71 -2.37 44.72
C GLY A 756 59.19 -2.54 44.64
N ALA A 757 58.69 -3.38 43.72
CA ALA A 757 57.27 -3.68 43.58
C ALA A 757 56.72 -4.36 44.84
N ASN A 758 57.43 -5.36 45.38
CA ASN A 758 57.07 -6.05 46.61
C ASN A 758 57.11 -5.13 47.83
N GLU A 759 58.04 -4.18 47.89
CA GLU A 759 58.06 -3.16 48.93
C GLU A 759 56.87 -2.20 48.81
N ALA A 760 56.61 -1.66 47.62
CA ALA A 760 55.46 -0.79 47.36
C ALA A 760 54.14 -1.49 47.71
N ASN A 761 53.99 -2.76 47.34
CA ASN A 761 52.79 -3.54 47.64
C ASN A 761 52.60 -3.79 49.15
N ARG A 762 53.70 -4.03 49.89
CA ARG A 762 53.66 -4.12 51.36
C ARG A 762 53.27 -2.79 52.01
N ASN A 763 53.76 -1.67 51.48
CA ASN A 763 53.39 -0.34 51.95
C ASN A 763 51.92 -0.02 51.64
N LEU A 764 51.43 -0.37 50.44
CA LEU A 764 50.02 -0.27 50.06
C LEU A 764 49.12 -1.06 51.02
N GLU A 765 49.46 -2.32 51.29
CA GLU A 765 48.70 -3.16 52.23
C GLU A 765 48.72 -2.56 53.64
N ALA A 766 49.87 -2.05 54.11
CA ALA A 766 49.99 -1.38 55.40
C ALA A 766 49.13 -0.10 55.49
N SER A 767 49.13 0.74 54.47
CA SER A 767 48.34 1.98 54.44
C SER A 767 46.83 1.69 54.36
N THR A 768 46.41 0.59 53.73
CA THR A 768 45.00 0.16 53.78
C THR A 768 44.54 -0.14 55.22
N PHE A 769 45.38 -0.71 56.08
CA PHE A 769 45.02 -0.94 57.49
C PHE A 769 44.84 0.36 58.25
N VAL A 770 45.74 1.32 58.05
CA VAL A 770 45.67 2.66 58.67
C VAL A 770 44.36 3.36 58.28
N ASN A 771 44.04 3.37 56.98
CA ASN A 771 42.84 4.01 56.45
C ASN A 771 41.57 3.34 56.99
N ARG A 772 41.51 2.00 56.97
CA ARG A 772 40.38 1.24 57.52
C ARG A 772 40.19 1.46 59.03
N LEU A 773 41.28 1.55 59.81
CA LEU A 773 41.21 1.86 61.24
C LEU A 773 40.76 3.30 61.52
N ARG A 774 41.28 4.28 60.78
CA ARG A 774 40.85 5.68 60.88
C ARG A 774 39.39 5.84 60.46
N ARG A 775 38.93 5.11 59.44
CA ARG A 775 37.53 5.08 59.02
C ARG A 775 36.63 4.53 60.13
N ALA A 776 36.95 3.35 60.67
CA ALA A 776 36.20 2.78 61.79
C ALA A 776 36.14 3.73 62.98
N ALA A 777 37.25 4.41 63.31
CA ALA A 777 37.25 5.43 64.35
C ALA A 777 36.37 6.64 64.05
N SER A 778 36.34 7.09 62.79
CA SER A 778 35.48 8.18 62.32
C SER A 778 34.00 7.80 62.39
N GLU A 779 33.66 6.57 62.04
CA GLU A 779 32.29 6.03 62.14
C GLU A 779 31.83 5.97 63.61
N GLU A 780 32.65 5.47 64.52
CA GLU A 780 32.35 5.47 65.96
C GLU A 780 32.11 6.89 66.51
N ASP A 781 32.95 7.86 66.11
CA ASP A 781 32.74 9.27 66.49
C ASP A 781 31.49 9.87 65.81
N GLY A 782 31.18 9.47 64.58
CA GLY A 782 29.96 9.85 63.87
C GLY A 782 28.70 9.36 64.60
N ILE A 783 28.72 8.12 65.06
CA ILE A 783 27.66 7.54 65.91
C ILE A 783 27.54 8.34 67.20
N ALA A 784 28.65 8.59 67.89
CA ALA A 784 28.65 9.39 69.11
C ALA A 784 28.11 10.81 68.89
N ASN A 785 28.53 11.49 67.82
CA ASN A 785 28.12 12.86 67.51
C ASN A 785 26.65 12.95 67.08
N THR A 786 26.13 11.95 66.37
CA THR A 786 24.70 11.88 66.01
C THR A 786 23.83 11.62 67.23
N LEU A 787 24.29 10.75 68.14
CA LEU A 787 23.66 10.55 69.44
C LEU A 787 23.73 11.81 70.33
N ILE A 788 24.79 12.60 70.25
CA ILE A 788 24.90 13.90 70.93
C ILE A 788 23.93 14.91 70.31
N ALA A 789 23.86 14.98 68.98
CA ALA A 789 22.99 15.93 68.27
C ALA A 789 21.49 15.65 68.49
N SER A 790 21.12 14.38 68.72
CA SER A 790 19.76 13.97 69.11
C SER A 790 19.45 14.21 70.59
N ILE A 791 20.45 14.60 71.39
CA ILE A 791 20.30 15.14 72.74
C ILE A 791 20.33 16.67 72.62
N ASP A 792 19.17 17.30 72.35
CA ASP A 792 19.10 18.76 72.15
C ASP A 792 19.46 19.55 73.43
N ASP A 793 20.41 20.48 73.33
CA ASP A 793 20.83 21.44 74.38
C ASP A 793 19.73 22.48 74.74
N LYS A 794 18.62 22.54 73.97
CA LYS A 794 17.52 23.51 74.16
C LYS A 794 16.22 22.93 74.74
N GLY A 795 16.20 21.64 75.11
CA GLY A 795 15.18 21.06 75.98
C GLY A 795 13.83 20.70 75.35
N ASN A 796 13.74 20.58 74.02
CA ASN A 796 12.47 20.22 73.34
C ASN A 796 12.41 18.78 72.80
N SER A 797 13.53 18.06 72.69
CA SER A 797 13.54 16.61 72.38
C SER A 797 14.77 15.97 73.01
N THR A 798 14.55 15.15 74.04
CA THR A 798 15.64 14.41 74.68
C THR A 798 15.34 12.94 74.55
N ILE A 799 16.01 12.25 73.62
CA ILE A 799 15.94 10.79 73.54
C ILE A 799 16.53 10.15 74.80
N ALA A 800 17.43 10.84 75.50
CA ALA A 800 18.09 10.32 76.69
C ALA A 800 17.12 10.18 77.87
N GLY A 801 16.97 8.93 78.36
CA GLY A 801 16.16 8.60 79.53
C GLY A 801 14.74 8.12 79.22
N MET A 802 14.31 8.12 77.96
CA MET A 802 13.04 7.53 77.50
C MET A 802 13.23 6.06 77.12
N ALA A 803 12.19 5.24 77.30
CA ALA A 803 12.21 3.88 76.77
C ALA A 803 12.10 3.90 75.23
N TYR A 804 12.69 2.92 74.54
CA TYR A 804 12.77 2.92 73.06
C TYR A 804 11.40 2.99 72.39
N ASP A 805 10.40 2.33 72.97
CA ASP A 805 9.00 2.30 72.53
C ASP A 805 8.26 3.63 72.74
N GLU A 806 8.76 4.50 73.62
CA GLU A 806 8.19 5.82 73.90
C GLU A 806 8.80 6.94 73.04
N LEU A 807 9.81 6.63 72.21
CA LEU A 807 10.46 7.58 71.31
C LEU A 807 9.59 7.95 70.11
N ASP A 808 9.82 9.14 69.56
CA ASP A 808 9.21 9.52 68.28
C ASP A 808 9.66 8.54 67.17
N PRO A 809 8.78 8.18 66.23
CA PRO A 809 9.15 7.30 65.11
C PRO A 809 10.33 7.81 64.25
N ALA A 810 10.62 9.11 64.25
CA ALA A 810 11.84 9.65 63.64
C ALA A 810 13.10 9.26 64.43
N ASP A 811 13.09 9.41 65.76
CA ASP A 811 14.21 9.06 66.62
C ASP A 811 14.45 7.55 66.66
N GLN A 812 13.38 6.74 66.64
CA GLN A 812 13.48 5.28 66.52
C GLN A 812 14.20 4.85 65.23
N ARG A 813 13.93 5.55 64.11
CA ARG A 813 14.62 5.30 62.83
C ARG A 813 16.09 5.68 62.91
N VAL A 814 16.42 6.84 63.48
CA VAL A 814 17.81 7.27 63.68
C VAL A 814 18.58 6.26 64.54
N LEU A 815 18.02 5.80 65.66
CA LEU A 815 18.65 4.76 66.49
C LEU A 815 18.78 3.42 65.75
N GLY A 816 17.81 3.07 64.91
CA GLY A 816 17.89 1.90 64.03
C GLY A 816 19.04 2.00 63.03
N GLU A 817 19.17 3.14 62.34
CA GLU A 817 20.27 3.43 61.40
C GLU A 817 21.63 3.39 62.10
N LEU A 818 21.75 4.02 63.28
CA LEU A 818 22.99 4.00 64.08
C LEU A 818 23.34 2.59 64.57
N SER A 819 22.36 1.78 64.96
CA SER A 819 22.56 0.37 65.32
C SER A 819 23.08 -0.44 64.13
N MET A 820 22.55 -0.18 62.94
CA MET A 820 23.01 -0.83 61.70
C MET A 820 24.43 -0.40 61.33
N GLN A 821 24.73 0.90 61.40
CA GLN A 821 26.07 1.44 61.21
C GLN A 821 27.06 0.79 62.18
N GLN A 822 26.74 0.75 63.48
CA GLN A 822 27.57 0.12 64.50
C GLN A 822 27.87 -1.36 64.20
N ARG A 823 26.89 -2.11 63.68
CA ARG A 823 27.08 -3.53 63.29
C ARG A 823 28.06 -3.67 62.12
N ARG A 824 28.01 -2.75 61.14
CA ARG A 824 28.97 -2.72 60.02
C ARG A 824 30.37 -2.39 60.53
N THR A 825 30.53 -1.32 61.31
CA THR A 825 31.81 -0.93 61.90
C THR A 825 32.42 -2.06 62.73
N ALA A 826 31.61 -2.76 63.55
CA ALA A 826 32.07 -3.94 64.30
C ALA A 826 32.56 -5.08 63.40
N SER A 827 31.83 -5.35 62.30
CA SER A 827 32.22 -6.37 61.33
C SER A 827 33.52 -5.98 60.62
N ASP A 828 33.64 -4.72 60.19
CA ASP A 828 34.84 -4.21 59.51
C ASP A 828 36.08 -4.28 60.42
N VAL A 829 35.95 -3.92 61.70
CA VAL A 829 37.04 -4.04 62.68
C VAL A 829 37.47 -5.50 62.87
N ARG A 830 36.52 -6.44 62.88
CA ARG A 830 36.84 -7.86 62.92
C ARG A 830 37.63 -8.32 61.69
N TRP A 831 37.22 -7.90 60.49
CA TRP A 831 37.96 -8.18 59.26
C TRP A 831 39.36 -7.57 59.28
N ILE A 832 39.53 -6.34 59.81
CA ILE A 832 40.85 -5.72 59.98
C ILE A 832 41.73 -6.60 60.88
N HIS A 833 41.18 -7.11 61.98
CA HIS A 833 41.92 -7.98 62.90
C HIS A 833 42.36 -9.30 62.24
N GLU A 834 41.47 -9.94 61.48
CA GLU A 834 41.79 -11.18 60.73
C GLU A 834 42.86 -10.93 59.65
N ASP A 835 42.71 -9.87 58.85
CA ASP A 835 43.65 -9.49 57.79
C ASP A 835 45.02 -9.11 58.35
N LEU A 836 45.06 -8.36 59.46
CA LEU A 836 46.31 -7.98 60.13
C LEU A 836 47.06 -9.21 60.64
N GLY A 837 46.34 -10.25 61.09
CA GLY A 837 46.92 -11.54 61.45
C GLY A 837 47.60 -12.25 60.28
N HIS A 838 46.94 -12.28 59.11
CA HIS A 838 47.52 -12.83 57.89
C HIS A 838 48.73 -12.02 57.40
N PHE A 839 48.65 -10.69 57.48
CA PHE A 839 49.75 -9.81 57.11
C PHE A 839 50.98 -10.01 57.99
N TYR A 840 50.78 -10.04 59.31
CA TYR A 840 51.86 -10.29 60.27
C TYR A 840 52.54 -11.65 60.05
N ALA A 841 51.77 -12.70 59.70
CA ALA A 841 52.35 -14.01 59.40
C ALA A 841 53.37 -13.98 58.26
N ARG A 842 53.22 -13.04 57.31
CA ARG A 842 54.13 -12.82 56.18
C ARG A 842 55.26 -11.83 56.49
N THR A 843 54.97 -10.72 57.16
CA THR A 843 55.92 -9.60 57.33
C THR A 843 56.72 -9.63 58.63
N GLN A 844 56.20 -10.27 59.67
CA GLN A 844 56.79 -10.38 61.01
C GLN A 844 57.22 -9.04 61.67
N LYS A 845 56.69 -7.88 61.24
CA LYS A 845 57.00 -6.59 61.89
C LYS A 845 56.36 -6.51 63.29
N GLU A 846 57.08 -5.91 64.25
CA GLU A 846 56.65 -5.87 65.66
C GLU A 846 55.45 -4.92 65.89
N GLU A 847 55.34 -3.84 65.10
CA GLU A 847 54.23 -2.86 65.19
C GLU A 847 52.85 -3.52 64.94
N HIS A 848 52.75 -4.34 63.89
CA HIS A 848 51.50 -5.06 63.56
C HIS A 848 51.15 -6.13 64.59
N LYS A 849 52.17 -6.80 65.15
CA LYS A 849 52.00 -7.79 66.22
C LYS A 849 51.44 -7.15 67.48
N GLN A 850 51.98 -5.99 67.88
CA GLN A 850 51.49 -5.25 69.04
C GLN A 850 49.99 -4.95 68.90
N ILE A 851 49.57 -4.41 67.75
CA ILE A 851 48.16 -4.06 67.52
C ILE A 851 47.28 -5.30 67.49
N MET A 852 47.69 -6.38 66.82
CA MET A 852 46.94 -7.64 66.80
C MET A 852 46.75 -8.22 68.21
N GLU A 853 47.80 -8.22 69.03
CA GLU A 853 47.70 -8.68 70.42
C GLU A 853 46.83 -7.74 71.27
N GLU A 854 46.91 -6.43 71.07
CA GLU A 854 46.06 -5.44 71.75
C GLU A 854 44.58 -5.54 71.35
N MET A 855 44.27 -5.75 70.07
CA MET A 855 42.90 -6.00 69.57
C MET A 855 42.32 -7.26 70.21
N ARG A 856 43.11 -8.33 70.26
CA ARG A 856 42.71 -9.59 70.91
C ARG A 856 42.52 -9.44 72.42
N ALA A 857 43.44 -8.78 73.11
CA ALA A 857 43.39 -8.58 74.55
C ALA A 857 42.23 -7.68 74.98
N SER A 858 41.92 -6.67 74.16
CA SER A 858 40.85 -5.71 74.42
C SER A 858 39.45 -6.25 74.10
N SER A 859 39.35 -7.40 73.41
CA SER A 859 38.08 -8.04 73.00
C SER A 859 37.15 -7.06 72.27
N ILE A 860 37.71 -6.23 71.40
CA ILE A 860 37.03 -5.10 70.76
C ILE A 860 35.71 -5.51 70.10
N ASP A 861 35.67 -6.65 69.41
CA ASP A 861 34.48 -7.18 68.72
C ASP A 861 33.25 -7.23 69.65
N SER A 862 33.44 -7.77 70.86
CA SER A 862 32.37 -7.88 71.87
C SER A 862 31.90 -6.52 72.39
N TYR A 863 32.80 -5.54 72.47
CA TYR A 863 32.48 -4.22 72.97
C TYR A 863 31.80 -3.35 71.92
N LEU A 864 32.16 -3.47 70.64
CA LEU A 864 31.47 -2.81 69.53
C LEU A 864 30.05 -3.36 69.37
N ASP A 865 29.87 -4.68 69.51
CA ASP A 865 28.52 -5.28 69.58
C ASP A 865 27.73 -4.79 70.81
N ALA A 866 28.39 -4.61 71.96
CA ALA A 866 27.74 -4.06 73.15
C ALA A 866 27.33 -2.58 72.98
N ILE A 867 27.99 -1.80 72.11
CA ILE A 867 27.55 -0.45 71.75
C ILE A 867 26.23 -0.51 71.00
N ARG A 868 26.09 -1.45 70.05
CA ARG A 868 24.83 -1.69 69.33
C ARG A 868 23.68 -1.97 70.29
N GLU A 869 23.89 -2.87 71.25
CA GLU A 869 22.89 -3.17 72.29
C GLU A 869 22.52 -1.94 73.14
N LYS A 870 23.50 -1.07 73.42
CA LYS A 870 23.24 0.20 74.12
C LYS A 870 22.44 1.17 73.25
N ILE A 871 22.68 1.23 71.94
CA ILE A 871 21.93 2.07 71.00
C ILE A 871 20.48 1.58 70.90
N THR A 872 20.25 0.28 70.69
CA THR A 872 18.89 -0.29 70.59
C THR A 872 18.10 -0.20 71.89
N ALA A 873 18.78 -0.32 73.03
CA ALA A 873 18.16 -0.11 74.35
C ALA A 873 18.03 1.37 74.73
N ASN A 874 18.32 2.32 73.82
CA ASN A 874 18.33 3.76 74.05
C ASN A 874 19.12 4.20 75.30
N ARG A 875 20.25 3.54 75.54
CA ARG A 875 21.21 3.87 76.60
C ARG A 875 22.22 4.89 76.09
N THR A 876 21.71 6.04 75.63
CA THR A 876 22.41 7.04 74.81
C THR A 876 23.76 7.48 75.39
N PHE A 877 23.83 7.88 76.68
CA PHE A 877 25.09 8.29 77.32
C PHE A 877 26.14 7.16 77.40
N MET A 878 25.70 5.92 77.64
CA MET A 878 26.61 4.77 77.68
C MET A 878 27.09 4.40 76.27
N ALA A 879 26.24 4.53 75.25
CA ALA A 879 26.63 4.36 73.86
C ALA A 879 27.64 5.43 73.43
N ILE A 880 27.36 6.72 73.65
CA ILE A 880 28.26 7.84 73.33
C ILE A 880 29.64 7.67 73.97
N SER A 881 29.69 7.42 75.28
CA SER A 881 30.96 7.28 76.00
C SER A 881 31.77 6.06 75.53
N SER A 882 31.09 4.97 75.20
CA SER A 882 31.75 3.76 74.68
C SER A 882 32.28 4.00 73.26
N ALA A 883 31.47 4.58 72.38
CA ALA A 883 31.85 4.89 71.00
C ALA A 883 33.04 5.85 70.94
N LYS A 884 33.03 6.95 71.71
CA LYS A 884 34.18 7.88 71.80
C LYS A 884 35.45 7.21 72.32
N LYS A 885 35.32 6.30 73.29
CA LYS A 885 36.47 5.55 73.82
C LYS A 885 37.10 4.67 72.75
N TRP A 886 36.28 3.94 72.00
CA TRP A 886 36.76 3.04 70.95
C TRP A 886 37.25 3.80 69.72
N ALA A 887 36.62 4.92 69.35
CA ALA A 887 37.14 5.83 68.34
C ALA A 887 38.56 6.31 68.68
N ALA A 888 38.82 6.70 69.93
CA ALA A 888 40.15 7.10 70.37
C ALA A 888 41.16 5.93 70.33
N GLN A 889 40.75 4.72 70.72
CA GLN A 889 41.62 3.54 70.69
C GLN A 889 41.96 3.11 69.25
N LEU A 890 40.97 3.08 68.35
CA LEU A 890 41.15 2.75 66.94
C LEU A 890 42.10 3.75 66.25
N ARG A 891 42.01 5.04 66.59
CA ARG A 891 43.00 6.04 66.15
C ARG A 891 44.38 5.77 66.71
N ALA A 892 44.49 5.49 68.01
CA ALA A 892 45.77 5.19 68.63
C ALA A 892 46.46 4.00 67.96
N TRP A 893 45.71 2.97 67.57
CA TRP A 893 46.25 1.86 66.78
C TRP A 893 46.66 2.27 65.36
N ALA A 894 45.85 3.09 64.68
CA ALA A 894 46.24 3.63 63.37
C ALA A 894 47.53 4.48 63.46
N ASP A 895 47.67 5.27 64.52
CA ASP A 895 48.83 6.15 64.76
C ASP A 895 50.09 5.37 65.17
N ILE A 896 49.97 4.12 65.64
CA ILE A 896 51.15 3.24 65.83
C ILE A 896 51.71 2.78 64.47
N LEU A 897 50.84 2.59 63.47
CA LEU A 897 51.23 2.17 62.11
C LEU A 897 51.66 3.35 61.23
N ASP A 898 51.04 4.50 61.44
CA ASP A 898 51.31 5.75 60.71
C ASP A 898 51.34 6.91 61.73
N PRO A 899 52.48 7.12 62.41
CA PRO A 899 52.59 8.17 63.42
C PRO A 899 52.35 9.55 62.78
N PRO A 900 51.50 10.40 63.38
CA PRO A 900 51.17 11.70 62.82
C PRO A 900 52.45 12.54 62.69
N GLN A 901 52.73 13.00 61.47
CA GLN A 901 53.84 13.92 61.22
C GLN A 901 53.58 15.24 61.99
N GLU A 902 54.49 15.63 62.87
CA GLU A 902 54.39 16.92 63.55
C GLU A 902 54.46 18.04 62.50
N PRO A 903 53.57 19.05 62.55
CA PRO A 903 53.57 20.15 61.60
C PRO A 903 54.73 21.09 61.94
N GLY A 904 55.93 20.76 61.48
CA GLY A 904 57.10 21.60 61.71
C GLY A 904 58.45 20.90 61.73
N GLU A 905 58.74 19.98 60.82
CA GLU A 905 60.13 19.68 60.50
C GLU A 905 60.27 19.41 59.00
N GLY A 906 60.73 20.42 58.27
CA GLY A 906 61.27 20.20 56.92
C GLY A 906 62.49 19.31 57.06
N GLY A 907 62.33 18.03 56.71
CA GLY A 907 63.37 17.02 56.74
C GLY A 907 64.45 17.32 55.69
N GLY A 908 65.41 18.15 56.07
CA GLY A 908 66.69 18.24 55.39
C GLY A 908 67.58 17.06 55.80
N GLY A 909 67.79 16.12 54.88
CA GLY A 909 68.85 15.11 54.93
C GLY A 909 68.93 14.47 53.56
N GLY A 910 70.06 14.35 52.86
CA GLY A 910 71.43 14.47 53.30
C GLY A 910 72.29 13.48 52.52
N GLY A 911 72.40 13.66 51.20
CA GLY A 911 73.58 13.34 50.40
C GLY A 911 73.84 11.88 49.97
N GLY A 912 73.92 11.70 48.65
CA GLY A 912 74.99 10.91 48.03
C GLY A 912 74.56 9.68 47.24
N GLY A 913 74.12 9.87 45.99
CA GLY A 913 73.96 8.81 45.02
C GLY A 913 73.51 9.40 43.69
N GLN A 914 74.28 9.18 42.64
CA GLN A 914 74.11 9.80 41.34
C GLN A 914 73.22 8.90 40.48
N ASP A 915 71.93 9.24 40.35
CA ASP A 915 71.02 8.75 39.30
C ASP A 915 69.94 9.82 39.06
N PRO A 916 69.46 10.06 37.83
CA PRO A 916 68.48 11.11 37.53
C PRO A 916 67.06 10.62 37.84
N GLY A 917 66.76 10.37 39.11
CA GLY A 917 65.39 10.20 39.62
C GLY A 917 64.74 11.56 39.91
N LEU A 918 63.41 11.63 39.80
CA LEU A 918 62.60 12.80 40.16
C LEU A 918 62.91 13.23 41.62
N ASP A 919 63.18 14.52 41.85
CA ASP A 919 63.27 15.07 43.22
C ASP A 919 61.96 14.78 43.96
N ASP A 920 62.02 14.24 45.20
CA ASP A 920 60.83 13.81 45.96
C ASP A 920 59.77 14.93 46.05
N ASN A 921 60.23 16.19 46.15
CA ASN A 921 59.37 17.38 46.16
C ASN A 921 58.66 17.62 44.81
N ASP A 922 59.33 17.35 43.69
CA ASP A 922 58.77 17.51 42.34
C ASP A 922 57.71 16.44 42.07
N PHE A 923 57.93 15.21 42.55
CA PHE A 923 56.94 14.13 42.45
C PHE A 923 55.69 14.43 43.29
N GLU A 924 55.86 14.88 44.54
CA GLU A 924 54.73 15.26 45.40
C GLU A 924 53.92 16.42 44.78
N PHE A 925 54.60 17.40 44.17
CA PHE A 925 53.94 18.47 43.43
C PHE A 925 53.16 17.95 42.23
N MET A 926 53.75 17.07 41.42
CA MET A 926 53.08 16.43 40.28
C MET A 926 51.84 15.64 40.72
N LEU A 927 51.94 14.83 41.78
CA LEU A 927 50.80 14.10 42.35
C LEU A 927 49.67 15.04 42.78
N LYS A 928 50.00 16.16 43.45
CA LYS A 928 49.00 17.18 43.83
C LYS A 928 48.32 17.79 42.60
N VAL A 929 49.08 18.09 41.54
CA VAL A 929 48.53 18.60 40.28
C VAL A 929 47.63 17.56 39.62
N MET A 930 48.05 16.29 39.54
CA MET A 930 47.23 15.21 38.99
C MET A 930 45.92 15.01 39.78
N LYS A 931 45.99 14.98 41.12
CA LYS A 931 44.79 14.92 41.98
C LYS A 931 43.87 16.13 41.74
N MET A 932 44.42 17.33 41.56
CA MET A 932 43.62 18.53 41.24
C MET A 932 42.93 18.42 39.88
N ILE A 933 43.64 17.93 38.85
CA ILE A 933 43.06 17.70 37.52
C ILE A 933 41.96 16.65 37.59
N GLN A 934 42.20 15.53 38.29
CA GLN A 934 41.22 14.47 38.45
C GLN A 934 39.96 14.97 39.16
N THR A 935 40.10 15.66 40.29
CA THR A 935 38.96 16.24 41.00
C THR A 935 38.19 17.27 40.17
N GLU A 936 38.87 18.08 39.36
CA GLU A 936 38.21 18.98 38.42
C GLU A 936 37.41 18.20 37.35
N GLN A 937 37.99 17.14 36.79
CA GLN A 937 37.32 16.28 35.81
C GLN A 937 36.08 15.60 36.41
N ASP A 938 36.18 15.08 37.63
CA ASP A 938 35.07 14.45 38.35
C ASP A 938 33.94 15.44 38.63
N ILE A 939 34.27 16.66 39.10
CA ILE A 939 33.29 17.72 39.31
C ILE A 939 32.58 18.08 38.00
N ARG A 940 33.33 18.22 36.90
CA ARG A 940 32.75 18.50 35.57
C ARG A 940 31.84 17.36 35.12
N ALA A 941 32.24 16.11 35.29
CA ALA A 941 31.45 14.94 34.92
C ALA A 941 30.15 14.82 35.74
N ARG A 942 30.24 15.00 37.07
CA ARG A 942 29.05 15.04 37.95
C ARG A 942 28.12 16.19 37.61
N THR A 943 28.66 17.35 37.25
CA THR A 943 27.86 18.49 36.81
C THR A 943 27.06 18.14 35.55
N ARG A 944 27.66 17.45 34.58
CA ARG A 944 26.94 16.95 33.39
C ARG A 944 25.85 15.95 33.77
N ALA A 945 26.14 14.99 34.65
CA ALA A 945 25.16 14.02 35.12
C ALA A 945 23.97 14.68 35.83
N LEU A 946 24.22 15.67 36.67
CA LEU A 946 23.20 16.42 37.40
C LEU A 946 22.39 17.35 36.47
N GLU A 947 23.04 17.99 35.50
CA GLU A 947 22.34 18.80 34.50
C GLU A 947 21.45 17.95 33.59
N GLN A 948 21.93 16.77 33.16
CA GLN A 948 21.13 15.82 32.40
C GLN A 948 19.93 15.34 33.20
N LEU A 949 20.12 14.97 34.47
CA LEU A 949 19.04 14.58 35.36
C LEU A 949 18.01 15.71 35.47
N ARG A 950 18.46 16.95 35.71
CA ARG A 950 17.58 18.13 35.73
C ARG A 950 16.79 18.31 34.43
N ARG A 951 17.43 18.13 33.26
CA ARG A 951 16.78 18.27 31.95
C ARG A 951 15.74 17.19 31.70
N THR A 952 15.89 16.01 32.28
CA THR A 952 15.04 14.83 31.99
C THR A 952 13.97 14.57 33.04
N LEU A 953 14.03 15.21 34.22
CA LEU A 953 13.00 15.10 35.27
C LEU A 953 11.57 15.35 34.76
N HIS A 954 11.37 16.34 33.89
CA HIS A 954 10.03 16.64 33.34
C HIS A 954 9.44 15.52 32.46
N LEU A 955 10.29 14.60 31.95
CA LEU A 955 9.86 13.44 31.19
C LEU A 955 9.36 12.31 32.09
N GLN A 956 9.73 12.31 33.38
CA GLN A 956 9.27 11.31 34.35
C GLN A 956 7.83 11.54 34.81
N ASP A 957 7.35 12.79 34.74
CA ASP A 957 5.97 13.16 35.10
C ASP A 957 4.96 12.87 33.97
N LEU A 958 5.41 12.28 32.84
CA LEU A 958 4.52 11.88 31.77
C LEU A 958 3.62 10.72 32.27
N PRO A 959 2.29 10.84 32.18
CA PRO A 959 1.39 9.84 32.74
C PRO A 959 1.61 8.48 32.06
N GLU A 960 2.02 7.49 32.87
CA GLU A 960 1.85 6.07 32.55
C GLU A 960 0.33 5.83 32.42
N ASN A 961 -0.12 5.54 31.20
CA ASN A 961 -1.50 5.18 30.87
C ASN A 961 -2.58 6.24 31.13
N GLY A 962 -2.92 6.97 30.07
CA GLY A 962 -4.25 7.56 29.91
C GLY A 962 -4.56 7.79 28.44
N PRO A 963 -5.68 7.30 27.88
CA PRO A 963 -6.10 7.68 26.55
C PRO A 963 -6.29 9.21 26.55
N LEU A 964 -5.64 9.88 25.60
CA LEU A 964 -5.80 11.32 25.41
C LEU A 964 -7.25 11.60 24.98
N GLY A 965 -8.13 11.75 25.97
CA GLY A 965 -9.44 12.36 25.78
C GLY A 965 -9.22 13.76 25.20
N GLY A 966 -9.69 13.94 23.97
CA GLY A 966 -9.47 15.13 23.16
C GLY A 966 -9.67 16.43 23.93
N ARG A 967 -8.63 17.24 23.97
CA ARG A 967 -8.77 18.69 24.14
C ARG A 967 -8.67 19.32 22.76
N THR A 968 -9.83 19.59 22.21
CA THR A 968 -10.03 20.60 21.17
C THR A 968 -9.48 21.95 21.66
N GLN A 969 -8.55 22.51 20.90
CA GLN A 969 -8.37 23.95 20.73
C GLN A 969 -8.48 24.27 19.25
#